data_AF-A0A2S8WU28-F1
#
_entry.id   AF-A0A2S8WU28-F1
#
_cell.length_a   1.000
_cell.length_b   1.000
_cell.length_c   1.000
_cell.angle_alpha   90.00
_cell.angle_beta   90.00
_cell.angle_gamma   90.00
#
_symmetry.space_group_name_H-M   'P 1'
#
loop_
_entity.id
_entity.type
_entity.pdbx_description
1 polymer ?
#
loop_
_entity_poly.entity_id
_entity_poly.type
_entity_poly.pdbx_seq_one_letter_code
_entity_poly.pdbx_strand_id
1 'polypeptide(L)'
;MRDLPVAIWLMVLVLTTLIHRELPAPRWLMIHLMLLGAISHAILVWSQYFAFALLRTQGSPRDRITQNYRLLLLNIGTLGVFSGVLGNLWLVTATGAALIAAAAIWHGISLFQRMRQALPSRFGATVKYYIFAAAFLPVGALLGAILAGGSAIPGYQQTTLSHAMLNLLGWVGLTVAGTLVTLWPTMLRTKIADHAARNSQQALPILAGSAVIAALGAGFNMLPVAVLGLVGYVVGLGIMAGSFIQVARNKPPKTFSTLSVLAAVGWWIGCLIAMVIMLVSTGEMNVAYSGFRSVVPYVVAGFAAQILLGALSYLIPVVLGGGPRPVRAATTVFDKGAVLRVVTANLALLACVLPVPSLVRVICSVLYLIAMSSFLILLFAAMRAHKLAKREIAAAPAPTPGLRRERVAPEGDRPAGQRAGQAMVGLLAVVLAIAIGVALDPASSGIAAPPAASSSQSLAAPTEDVKTQTIKVEAANMRFTPAVIEVEAGTRLVIELTNTDTADTHDLVLAAGADSGRLSPGQSATIDAGVITQDVAGWCSIVGHKQMGMVFEIKVTGEVSSDPDSTPQSGAIDEAPTGLSSMHGSTHGTQPLATEGTPKLDFQAKPATDFTARDARLPQLAPKNKDGSPTTHKIMLTAQEMITEVAPGVRQKLWTFNGTAPGPLLHGRVGDTFEVTLKNDGTMGHSIDFHAGALAPDKPMRTIAPGESLNYTFTATKAGIWMYHCSTMPMSAHIANGMFGTVVIEPEDLPEADRSYVLTQSEFYLGARDKEVNADKLAIETPDMVVFNGYANQYDHRPLEATVGQRVRIWLLDAGPNRASSFHIIGGQFDTTWFEGAYLLDRRDGGEGGSQALALAVAQGGFVELEFPEAGSYPFVSHVMIDAERGAHGLFKVSK
;
A
#
# COMPACT_ATOMS: atom_id res chain seq x y z
N MET A 1 -19.72 -11.18 29.80
CA MET A 1 -19.44 -12.29 28.85
C MET A 1 -20.14 -12.10 27.51
N ARG A 2 -21.43 -11.72 27.43
CA ARG A 2 -22.13 -11.46 26.15
C ARG A 2 -21.29 -10.66 25.13
N ASP A 3 -20.72 -9.54 25.55
CA ASP A 3 -19.93 -8.64 24.70
C ASP A 3 -18.42 -9.02 24.60
N LEU A 4 -18.00 -10.15 25.18
CA LEU A 4 -16.60 -10.60 25.17
C LEU A 4 -16.09 -10.93 23.75
N PRO A 5 -16.87 -11.56 22.84
CA PRO A 5 -16.38 -11.83 21.49
C PRO A 5 -16.10 -10.56 20.69
N VAL A 6 -16.76 -9.44 20.98
CA VAL A 6 -16.42 -8.13 20.36
C VAL A 6 -15.02 -7.68 20.77
N ALA A 7 -14.65 -7.87 22.04
CA ALA A 7 -13.28 -7.60 22.51
C ALA A 7 -12.27 -8.57 21.87
N ILE A 8 -12.63 -9.85 21.67
CA ILE A 8 -11.78 -10.81 20.96
C ILE A 8 -11.57 -10.39 19.50
N TRP A 9 -12.64 -10.06 18.76
CA TRP A 9 -12.53 -9.58 17.38
C TRP A 9 -11.68 -8.30 17.26
N LEU A 10 -11.78 -7.39 18.23
CA LEU A 10 -10.93 -6.19 18.28
C LEU A 10 -9.47 -6.50 18.65
N MET A 11 -9.19 -7.47 19.50
CA MET A 11 -7.81 -7.93 19.78
C MET A 11 -7.19 -8.63 18.56
N VAL A 12 -7.95 -9.50 17.88
CA VAL A 12 -7.51 -10.13 16.63
C VAL A 12 -7.29 -9.09 15.54
N LEU A 13 -8.17 -8.09 15.40
CA LEU A 13 -7.96 -6.98 14.47
C LEU A 13 -6.66 -6.22 14.75
N VAL A 14 -6.38 -5.84 16.00
CA VAL A 14 -5.13 -5.13 16.35
C VAL A 14 -3.92 -6.01 16.05
N LEU A 15 -3.95 -7.30 16.37
CA LEU A 15 -2.88 -8.24 16.01
C LEU A 15 -2.69 -8.32 14.49
N THR A 16 -3.77 -8.53 13.73
CA THR A 16 -3.77 -8.54 12.25
C THR A 16 -3.23 -7.25 11.66
N THR A 17 -3.54 -6.08 12.23
CA THR A 17 -2.98 -4.79 11.77
C THR A 17 -1.47 -4.67 12.07
N LEU A 18 -0.97 -5.27 13.15
CA LEU A 18 0.46 -5.28 13.47
C LEU A 18 1.24 -6.25 12.56
N ILE A 19 0.76 -7.48 12.36
CA ILE A 19 1.44 -8.51 11.54
C ILE A 19 0.99 -8.51 10.07
N HIS A 20 0.39 -7.41 9.59
CA HIS A 20 -0.32 -7.36 8.30
C HIS A 20 0.54 -7.63 7.06
N ARG A 21 1.87 -7.59 7.16
CA ARG A 21 2.80 -7.91 6.08
C ARG A 21 2.90 -9.42 5.81
N GLU A 22 2.76 -10.23 6.87
CA GLU A 22 2.90 -11.70 6.85
C GLU A 22 1.58 -12.43 6.55
N LEU A 23 0.47 -11.70 6.40
CA LEU A 23 -0.87 -12.28 6.29
C LEU A 23 -1.43 -12.19 4.85
N PRO A 24 -2.02 -13.27 4.31
CA PRO A 24 -2.69 -13.23 3.02
C PRO A 24 -3.92 -12.30 3.05
N ALA A 25 -4.13 -11.56 1.96
CA ALA A 25 -5.23 -10.61 1.77
C ALA A 25 -5.46 -9.63 2.96
N PRO A 26 -4.43 -8.94 3.48
CA PRO A 26 -4.49 -8.31 4.80
C PRO A 26 -5.48 -7.14 4.88
N ARG A 27 -5.64 -6.39 3.77
CA ARG A 27 -6.65 -5.32 3.66
C ARG A 27 -8.08 -5.89 3.76
N TRP A 28 -8.36 -7.01 3.09
CA TRP A 28 -9.66 -7.69 3.18
C TRP A 28 -9.93 -8.18 4.60
N LEU A 29 -8.93 -8.80 5.23
CA LEU A 29 -9.04 -9.36 6.58
C LEU A 29 -9.31 -8.26 7.63
N MET A 30 -8.60 -7.14 7.60
CA MET A 30 -8.85 -6.00 8.51
C MET A 30 -10.26 -5.40 8.34
N ILE A 31 -10.73 -5.24 7.09
CA ILE A 31 -12.08 -4.74 6.80
C ILE A 31 -13.13 -5.67 7.44
N HIS A 32 -13.02 -6.98 7.24
CA HIS A 32 -14.04 -7.92 7.70
C HIS A 32 -13.93 -8.26 9.19
N LEU A 33 -12.74 -8.25 9.80
CA LEU A 33 -12.58 -8.38 11.26
C LEU A 33 -13.31 -7.25 12.01
N MET A 34 -13.26 -6.02 11.48
CA MET A 34 -14.05 -4.89 12.02
C MET A 34 -15.53 -5.03 11.69
N LEU A 35 -15.91 -5.14 10.40
CA LEU A 35 -17.31 -5.07 9.97
C LEU A 35 -18.11 -6.36 10.27
N LEU A 36 -17.60 -7.52 9.86
CA LEU A 36 -18.26 -8.82 10.01
C LEU A 36 -18.01 -9.45 11.39
N GLY A 37 -16.80 -9.30 11.94
CA GLY A 37 -16.47 -9.74 13.29
C GLY A 37 -17.06 -8.81 14.36
N ALA A 38 -16.35 -7.75 14.70
CA ALA A 38 -16.65 -6.91 15.85
C ALA A 38 -18.02 -6.20 15.76
N ILE A 39 -18.32 -5.55 14.63
CA ILE A 39 -19.51 -4.73 14.46
C ILE A 39 -20.77 -5.58 14.26
N SER A 40 -20.77 -6.58 13.38
CA SER A 40 -21.97 -7.40 13.17
C SER A 40 -22.36 -8.19 14.43
N HIS A 41 -21.37 -8.64 15.23
CA HIS A 41 -21.63 -9.18 16.56
C HIS A 41 -22.29 -8.13 17.47
N ALA A 42 -21.71 -6.93 17.56
CA ALA A 42 -22.27 -5.85 18.36
C ALA A 42 -23.70 -5.46 17.92
N ILE A 43 -23.99 -5.47 16.61
CA ILE A 43 -25.32 -5.23 16.06
C ILE A 43 -26.32 -6.26 16.61
N LEU A 44 -26.07 -7.58 16.46
CA LEU A 44 -26.99 -8.63 16.96
C LEU A 44 -27.17 -8.61 18.48
N VAL A 45 -26.18 -8.11 19.22
CA VAL A 45 -26.24 -7.91 20.68
C VAL A 45 -27.10 -6.71 21.05
N TRP A 46 -26.82 -5.54 20.48
CA TRP A 46 -27.31 -4.24 20.96
C TRP A 46 -28.63 -3.83 20.34
N SER A 47 -28.91 -4.15 19.07
CA SER A 47 -30.22 -3.93 18.45
C SER A 47 -31.36 -4.65 19.20
N GLN A 48 -31.14 -5.89 19.68
CA GLN A 48 -32.10 -6.61 20.51
C GLN A 48 -32.29 -5.94 21.88
N TYR A 49 -31.21 -5.47 22.50
CA TYR A 49 -31.27 -4.72 23.76
C TYR A 49 -32.06 -3.41 23.60
N PHE A 50 -31.79 -2.63 22.55
CA PHE A 50 -32.54 -1.42 22.24
C PHE A 50 -33.99 -1.73 21.87
N ALA A 51 -34.27 -2.75 21.05
CA ALA A 51 -35.63 -3.15 20.72
C ALA A 51 -36.46 -3.49 21.96
N PHE A 52 -35.88 -4.21 22.94
CA PHE A 52 -36.56 -4.52 24.20
C PHE A 52 -36.91 -3.22 24.96
N ALA A 53 -35.96 -2.29 25.09
CA ALA A 53 -36.18 -1.00 25.76
C ALA A 53 -37.19 -0.10 25.03
N LEU A 54 -37.10 0.01 23.70
CA LEU A 54 -37.92 0.87 22.86
C LEU A 54 -39.38 0.39 22.75
N LEU A 55 -39.57 -0.93 22.70
CA LEU A 55 -40.89 -1.59 22.73
C LEU A 55 -41.44 -1.78 24.16
N ARG A 56 -40.67 -1.37 25.19
CA ARG A 56 -41.00 -1.54 26.62
C ARG A 56 -41.28 -3.00 27.02
N THR A 57 -40.72 -3.97 26.30
CA THR A 57 -40.86 -5.40 26.60
C THR A 57 -39.67 -5.91 27.41
N GLN A 58 -39.88 -6.85 28.34
CA GLN A 58 -38.78 -7.52 29.03
C GLN A 58 -38.26 -8.75 28.25
N GLY A 59 -37.01 -9.12 28.51
CA GLY A 59 -36.37 -10.31 27.94
C GLY A 59 -36.46 -11.50 28.88
N SER A 60 -37.13 -12.57 28.43
CA SER A 60 -37.24 -13.84 29.15
C SER A 60 -35.89 -14.60 29.21
N PRO A 61 -35.77 -15.64 30.05
CA PRO A 61 -34.62 -16.56 29.99
C PRO A 61 -34.49 -17.23 28.61
N ARG A 62 -35.61 -17.56 27.96
CA ARG A 62 -35.62 -18.14 26.59
C ARG A 62 -35.04 -17.17 25.56
N ASP A 63 -35.36 -15.87 25.65
CA ASP A 63 -34.80 -14.83 24.75
C ASP A 63 -33.27 -14.70 24.84
N ARG A 64 -32.68 -15.02 26.00
CA ARG A 64 -31.22 -15.02 26.20
C ARG A 64 -30.58 -16.25 25.56
N ILE A 65 -31.22 -17.41 25.69
CA ILE A 65 -30.77 -18.67 25.09
C ILE A 65 -30.83 -18.58 23.56
N THR A 66 -31.93 -18.09 22.98
CA THR A 66 -32.04 -17.89 21.52
C THR A 66 -31.09 -16.81 21.00
N GLN A 67 -30.86 -15.72 21.75
CA GLN A 67 -29.83 -14.74 21.39
C GLN A 67 -28.43 -15.39 21.38
N ASN A 68 -28.09 -16.20 22.37
CA ASN A 68 -26.79 -16.90 22.42
C ASN A 68 -26.60 -17.85 21.24
N TYR A 69 -27.60 -18.68 20.89
CA TYR A 69 -27.50 -19.56 19.71
C TYR A 69 -27.35 -18.78 18.41
N ARG A 70 -28.07 -17.68 18.24
CA ARG A 70 -27.97 -16.84 17.03
C ARG A 70 -26.63 -16.09 16.94
N LEU A 71 -26.04 -15.72 18.08
CA LEU A 71 -24.67 -15.19 18.13
C LEU A 71 -23.65 -16.29 17.83
N LEU A 72 -23.80 -17.50 18.37
CA LEU A 72 -22.93 -18.63 18.05
C LEU A 72 -22.93 -18.91 16.53
N LEU A 73 -24.12 -18.96 15.93
CA LEU A 73 -24.32 -19.12 14.48
C LEU A 73 -23.58 -18.04 13.66
N LEU A 74 -23.68 -16.77 14.07
CA LEU A 74 -22.94 -15.67 13.43
C LEU A 74 -21.41 -15.85 13.54
N ASN A 75 -20.87 -16.14 14.73
CA ASN A 75 -19.43 -16.23 14.91
C ASN A 75 -18.84 -17.48 14.22
N ILE A 76 -19.56 -18.61 14.21
CA ILE A 76 -19.18 -19.80 13.42
C ILE A 76 -19.19 -19.46 11.92
N GLY A 77 -20.24 -18.81 11.42
CA GLY A 77 -20.30 -18.38 10.03
C GLY A 77 -19.17 -17.41 9.64
N THR A 78 -18.83 -16.48 10.54
CA THR A 78 -17.73 -15.52 10.37
C THR A 78 -16.38 -16.22 10.32
N LEU A 79 -16.12 -17.17 11.22
CA LEU A 79 -14.91 -18.01 11.17
C LEU A 79 -14.87 -18.86 9.90
N GLY A 80 -16.01 -19.40 9.45
CA GLY A 80 -16.12 -20.12 8.18
C GLY A 80 -15.77 -19.25 6.97
N VAL A 81 -16.22 -17.99 6.93
CA VAL A 81 -15.82 -17.03 5.88
C VAL A 81 -14.33 -16.71 5.95
N PHE A 82 -13.75 -16.55 7.14
CA PHE A 82 -12.32 -16.23 7.27
C PHE A 82 -11.43 -17.42 6.88
N SER A 83 -11.65 -18.60 7.46
CA SER A 83 -10.90 -19.81 7.09
C SER A 83 -11.14 -20.21 5.63
N GLY A 84 -12.35 -19.98 5.12
CA GLY A 84 -12.70 -20.23 3.72
C GLY A 84 -11.92 -19.35 2.75
N VAL A 85 -11.94 -18.02 2.93
CA VAL A 85 -11.23 -17.10 2.01
C VAL A 85 -9.71 -17.22 2.15
N LEU A 86 -9.19 -17.29 3.38
CA LEU A 86 -7.74 -17.39 3.60
C LEU A 86 -7.16 -18.74 3.13
N GLY A 87 -7.97 -19.80 3.09
CA GLY A 87 -7.58 -21.11 2.55
C GLY A 87 -8.00 -21.36 1.08
N ASN A 88 -8.57 -20.37 0.39
CA ASN A 88 -9.17 -20.52 -0.95
C ASN A 88 -10.23 -21.64 -1.08
N LEU A 89 -10.97 -21.91 0.01
CA LEU A 89 -12.02 -22.93 0.09
C LEU A 89 -13.40 -22.30 -0.12
N TRP A 90 -13.84 -22.22 -1.38
CA TRP A 90 -15.11 -21.59 -1.74
C TRP A 90 -16.32 -22.17 -0.98
N LEU A 91 -16.45 -23.50 -0.90
CA LEU A 91 -17.57 -24.18 -0.20
C LEU A 91 -17.64 -23.84 1.29
N VAL A 92 -16.49 -23.70 1.95
CA VAL A 92 -16.39 -23.29 3.37
C VAL A 92 -16.83 -21.84 3.52
N THR A 93 -16.43 -20.97 2.58
CA THR A 93 -16.86 -19.57 2.55
C THR A 93 -18.37 -19.43 2.33
N ALA A 94 -18.91 -20.14 1.34
CA ALA A 94 -20.34 -20.13 1.01
C ALA A 94 -21.20 -20.66 2.17
N THR A 95 -20.73 -21.72 2.85
CA THR A 95 -21.38 -22.24 4.06
C THR A 95 -21.31 -21.21 5.20
N GLY A 96 -20.15 -20.59 5.43
CA GLY A 96 -20.00 -19.52 6.42
C GLY A 96 -20.96 -18.35 6.18
N ALA A 97 -21.04 -17.89 4.93
CA ALA A 97 -21.95 -16.84 4.48
C ALA A 97 -23.44 -17.23 4.67
N ALA A 98 -23.81 -18.48 4.39
CA ALA A 98 -25.17 -18.98 4.63
C ALA A 98 -25.53 -18.99 6.13
N LEU A 99 -24.60 -19.35 7.03
CA LEU A 99 -24.81 -19.27 8.48
C LEU A 99 -24.96 -17.81 8.97
N ILE A 100 -24.18 -16.87 8.42
CA ILE A 100 -24.33 -15.43 8.66
C ILE A 100 -25.70 -14.92 8.20
N ALA A 101 -26.12 -15.29 6.98
CA ALA A 101 -27.42 -14.93 6.42
C ALA A 101 -28.57 -15.49 7.27
N ALA A 102 -28.51 -16.75 7.69
CA ALA A 102 -29.48 -17.37 8.57
C ALA A 102 -29.56 -16.67 9.95
N ALA A 103 -28.41 -16.30 10.54
CA ALA A 103 -28.37 -15.53 11.78
C ALA A 103 -29.00 -14.14 11.63
N ALA A 104 -28.80 -13.47 10.49
CA ALA A 104 -29.42 -12.18 10.17
C ALA A 104 -30.94 -12.29 9.96
N ILE A 105 -31.40 -13.25 9.17
CA ILE A 105 -32.83 -13.50 8.91
C ILE A 105 -33.57 -13.83 10.21
N TRP A 106 -33.04 -14.75 11.02
CA TRP A 106 -33.60 -15.08 12.33
C TRP A 106 -33.64 -13.86 13.26
N HIS A 107 -32.64 -12.98 13.19
CA HIS A 107 -32.62 -11.74 13.96
C HIS A 107 -33.74 -10.78 13.52
N GLY A 108 -33.87 -10.51 12.22
CA GLY A 108 -34.91 -9.65 11.65
C GLY A 108 -36.33 -10.14 11.98
N ILE A 109 -36.58 -11.45 11.79
CA ILE A 109 -37.86 -12.10 12.12
C ILE A 109 -38.17 -11.96 13.62
N SER A 110 -37.19 -12.22 14.50
CA SER A 110 -37.35 -12.11 15.95
C SER A 110 -37.71 -10.69 16.40
N LEU A 111 -37.08 -9.66 15.81
CA LEU A 111 -37.43 -8.26 16.08
C LEU A 111 -38.81 -7.89 15.51
N PHE A 112 -39.16 -8.37 14.31
CA PHE A 112 -40.45 -8.11 13.67
C PHE A 112 -41.64 -8.72 14.43
N GLN A 113 -41.51 -9.98 14.86
CA GLN A 113 -42.51 -10.66 15.70
C GLN A 113 -42.75 -9.89 17.00
N ARG A 114 -41.68 -9.51 17.71
CA ARG A 114 -41.78 -8.74 18.95
C ARG A 114 -42.33 -7.33 18.73
N MET A 115 -42.01 -6.67 17.62
CA MET A 115 -42.58 -5.38 17.24
C MET A 115 -44.09 -5.47 16.95
N ARG A 116 -44.58 -6.58 16.37
CA ARG A 116 -46.02 -6.83 16.18
C ARG A 116 -46.78 -7.15 17.48
N GLN A 117 -46.10 -7.73 18.47
CA GLN A 117 -46.68 -8.11 19.77
C GLN A 117 -46.64 -6.99 20.83
N ALA A 118 -45.82 -5.95 20.62
CA ALA A 118 -45.65 -4.85 21.56
C ALA A 118 -46.70 -3.74 21.38
N LEU A 119 -47.06 -3.08 22.49
CA LEU A 119 -47.90 -1.89 22.45
C LEU A 119 -47.19 -0.71 21.75
N PRO A 120 -47.92 0.16 21.03
CA PRO A 120 -47.34 1.32 20.36
C PRO A 120 -46.53 2.23 21.30
N SER A 121 -45.36 2.68 20.83
CA SER A 121 -44.46 3.57 21.58
C SER A 121 -43.88 4.65 20.66
N ARG A 122 -43.66 5.87 21.18
CA ARG A 122 -43.16 7.05 20.42
C ARG A 122 -41.91 6.76 19.58
N PHE A 123 -41.04 5.85 20.06
CA PHE A 123 -39.81 5.46 19.37
C PHE A 123 -39.79 3.99 18.92
N GLY A 124 -40.84 3.21 19.13
CA GLY A 124 -40.93 1.80 18.69
C GLY A 124 -40.74 1.64 17.18
N ALA A 125 -41.15 2.65 16.40
CA ALA A 125 -40.90 2.70 14.95
C ALA A 125 -39.41 2.67 14.56
N THR A 126 -38.49 3.07 15.45
CA THR A 126 -37.04 3.00 15.17
C THR A 126 -36.52 1.56 15.12
N VAL A 127 -37.21 0.59 15.72
CA VAL A 127 -36.89 -0.85 15.62
C VAL A 127 -36.97 -1.34 14.17
N LYS A 128 -37.76 -0.68 13.31
CA LYS A 128 -37.80 -0.98 11.87
C LYS A 128 -36.43 -0.83 11.20
N TYR A 129 -35.56 0.08 11.66
CA TYR A 129 -34.21 0.22 11.10
C TYR A 129 -33.41 -1.09 11.23
N TYR A 130 -33.49 -1.77 12.38
CA TYR A 130 -32.81 -3.05 12.60
C TYR A 130 -33.43 -4.18 11.75
N ILE A 131 -34.75 -4.15 11.54
CA ILE A 131 -35.46 -5.13 10.71
C ILE A 131 -35.09 -4.97 9.24
N PHE A 132 -35.04 -3.73 8.73
CA PHE A 132 -34.56 -3.45 7.37
C PHE A 132 -33.08 -3.80 7.22
N ALA A 133 -32.21 -3.37 8.14
CA ALA A 133 -30.79 -3.71 8.15
C ALA A 133 -30.57 -5.24 8.04
N ALA A 134 -31.30 -6.03 8.83
CA ALA A 134 -31.23 -7.49 8.83
C ALA A 134 -31.66 -8.16 7.50
N ALA A 135 -32.33 -7.44 6.60
CA ALA A 135 -32.65 -7.90 5.25
C ALA A 135 -31.52 -7.61 4.22
N PHE A 136 -30.64 -6.64 4.48
CA PHE A 136 -29.49 -6.35 3.60
C PHE A 136 -28.35 -7.34 3.78
N LEU A 137 -28.02 -7.72 5.02
CA LEU A 137 -26.88 -8.62 5.30
C LEU A 137 -26.96 -9.98 4.58
N PRO A 138 -28.12 -10.66 4.44
CA PRO A 138 -28.22 -11.89 3.65
C PRO A 138 -27.81 -11.72 2.17
N VAL A 139 -28.23 -10.62 1.53
CA VAL A 139 -27.87 -10.34 0.13
C VAL A 139 -26.39 -9.95 0.03
N GLY A 140 -25.91 -9.12 0.97
CA GLY A 140 -24.48 -8.80 1.08
C GLY A 140 -23.60 -10.04 1.29
N ALA A 141 -24.02 -10.97 2.14
CA ALA A 141 -23.32 -12.24 2.38
C ALA A 141 -23.32 -13.15 1.15
N LEU A 142 -24.43 -13.23 0.40
CA LEU A 142 -24.49 -13.95 -0.87
C LEU A 142 -23.51 -13.37 -1.90
N LEU A 143 -23.49 -12.05 -2.11
CA LEU A 143 -22.51 -11.43 -3.01
C LEU A 143 -21.07 -11.63 -2.51
N GLY A 144 -20.84 -11.65 -1.19
CA GLY A 144 -19.53 -11.97 -0.60
C GLY A 144 -19.07 -13.40 -0.87
N ALA A 145 -20.00 -14.37 -0.82
CA ALA A 145 -19.72 -15.76 -1.19
C ALA A 145 -19.45 -15.92 -2.69
N ILE A 146 -20.13 -15.16 -3.57
CA ILE A 146 -19.83 -15.14 -5.01
C ILE A 146 -18.41 -14.59 -5.23
N LEU A 147 -18.08 -13.43 -4.66
CA LEU A 147 -16.75 -12.80 -4.77
C LEU A 147 -15.59 -13.67 -4.26
N ALA A 148 -15.87 -14.60 -3.35
CA ALA A 148 -14.89 -15.57 -2.87
C ALA A 148 -14.51 -16.65 -3.90
N GLY A 149 -15.17 -16.71 -5.06
CA GLY A 149 -14.77 -17.55 -6.19
C GLY A 149 -13.63 -16.97 -7.04
N GLY A 150 -13.12 -15.78 -6.69
CA GLY A 150 -11.94 -15.16 -7.32
C GLY A 150 -12.26 -14.04 -8.31
N SER A 151 -11.21 -13.35 -8.77
CA SER A 151 -11.29 -12.18 -9.66
C SER A 151 -11.64 -12.50 -11.12
N ALA A 152 -11.63 -13.77 -11.51
CA ALA A 152 -12.01 -14.22 -12.86
C ALA A 152 -13.54 -14.17 -13.12
N ILE A 153 -14.35 -13.87 -12.10
CA ILE A 153 -15.80 -13.78 -12.23
C ILE A 153 -16.19 -12.51 -13.02
N PRO A 154 -16.98 -12.61 -14.11
CA PRO A 154 -17.48 -11.45 -14.83
C PRO A 154 -18.23 -10.48 -13.89
N GLY A 155 -17.88 -9.19 -13.96
CA GLY A 155 -18.48 -8.17 -13.10
C GLY A 155 -17.97 -8.16 -11.64
N TYR A 156 -16.79 -8.71 -11.34
CA TYR A 156 -16.19 -8.73 -9.99
C TYR A 156 -16.15 -7.35 -9.32
N GLN A 157 -15.81 -6.29 -10.07
CA GLN A 157 -15.73 -4.92 -9.53
C GLN A 157 -17.11 -4.38 -9.14
N GLN A 158 -18.09 -4.49 -10.04
CA GLN A 158 -19.49 -4.10 -9.85
C GLN A 158 -20.12 -4.87 -8.68
N THR A 159 -19.85 -6.17 -8.61
CA THR A 159 -20.30 -7.05 -7.51
C THR A 159 -19.67 -6.66 -6.18
N THR A 160 -18.38 -6.28 -6.16
CA THR A 160 -17.70 -5.78 -4.95
C THR A 160 -18.30 -4.47 -4.46
N LEU A 161 -18.58 -3.53 -5.38
CA LEU A 161 -19.26 -2.27 -5.05
C LEU A 161 -20.67 -2.52 -4.52
N SER A 162 -21.45 -3.38 -5.18
CA SER A 162 -22.81 -3.73 -4.74
C SER A 162 -22.82 -4.39 -3.35
N HIS A 163 -21.95 -5.38 -3.12
CA HIS A 163 -21.70 -6.01 -1.82
C HIS A 163 -21.39 -4.96 -0.73
N ALA A 164 -20.53 -3.99 -1.04
CA ALA A 164 -20.16 -2.93 -0.11
C ALA A 164 -21.33 -2.00 0.20
N MET A 165 -22.12 -1.56 -0.79
CA MET A 165 -23.26 -0.68 -0.56
C MET A 165 -24.33 -1.34 0.31
N LEU A 166 -24.66 -2.61 0.06
CA LEU A 166 -25.62 -3.37 0.89
C LEU A 166 -25.15 -3.47 2.35
N ASN A 167 -23.88 -3.76 2.59
CA ASN A 167 -23.35 -3.95 3.94
C ASN A 167 -23.09 -2.64 4.69
N LEU A 168 -22.53 -1.61 4.02
CA LEU A 168 -22.19 -0.33 4.65
C LEU A 168 -23.41 0.58 4.80
N LEU A 169 -24.25 0.74 3.77
CA LEU A 169 -25.43 1.61 3.80
C LEU A 169 -26.62 0.91 4.45
N GLY A 170 -26.85 -0.36 4.10
CA GLY A 170 -27.95 -1.18 4.59
C GLY A 170 -27.69 -1.71 6.01
N TRP A 171 -26.84 -2.72 6.14
CA TRP A 171 -26.64 -3.43 7.41
C TRP A 171 -26.07 -2.56 8.54
N VAL A 172 -24.92 -1.93 8.32
CA VAL A 172 -24.27 -1.07 9.34
C VAL A 172 -24.97 0.28 9.43
N GLY A 173 -25.14 0.97 8.30
CA GLY A 173 -25.65 2.34 8.24
C GLY A 173 -27.05 2.52 8.82
N LEU A 174 -28.04 1.71 8.41
CA LEU A 174 -29.39 1.78 9.00
C LEU A 174 -29.36 1.46 10.50
N THR A 175 -28.57 0.47 10.92
CA THR A 175 -28.46 0.13 12.35
C THR A 175 -27.91 1.30 13.17
N VAL A 176 -26.87 1.98 12.69
CA VAL A 176 -26.31 3.16 13.38
C VAL A 176 -27.31 4.32 13.37
N ALA A 177 -27.91 4.65 12.22
CA ALA A 177 -28.92 5.72 12.12
C ALA A 177 -30.06 5.51 13.12
N GLY A 178 -30.69 4.33 13.12
CA GLY A 178 -31.80 3.98 14.01
C GLY A 178 -31.41 4.00 15.49
N THR A 179 -30.21 3.52 15.83
CA THR A 179 -29.68 3.55 17.20
C THR A 179 -29.51 4.99 17.69
N LEU A 180 -28.87 5.86 16.90
CA LEU A 180 -28.50 7.21 17.31
C LEU A 180 -29.71 8.10 17.65
N VAL A 181 -30.89 7.88 17.05
CA VAL A 181 -32.15 8.58 17.37
C VAL A 181 -32.41 8.65 18.88
N THR A 182 -32.08 7.60 19.60
CA THR A 182 -32.28 7.51 21.06
C THR A 182 -30.99 7.41 21.84
N LEU A 183 -29.93 6.81 21.29
CA LEU A 183 -28.64 6.70 21.97
C LEU A 183 -27.92 8.04 22.10
N TRP A 184 -27.93 8.92 21.08
CA TRP A 184 -27.25 10.21 21.11
C TRP A 184 -27.71 11.14 22.26
N PRO A 185 -29.01 11.48 22.41
CA PRO A 185 -29.49 12.28 23.53
C PRO A 185 -29.32 11.57 24.90
N THR A 186 -29.35 10.23 24.91
CA THR A 186 -29.11 9.43 26.12
C THR A 186 -27.65 9.53 26.58
N MET A 187 -26.69 9.46 25.66
CA MET A 187 -25.26 9.63 25.93
C MET A 187 -24.92 11.04 26.42
N LEU A 188 -25.48 12.07 25.78
CA LEU A 188 -25.34 13.46 26.22
C LEU A 188 -26.14 13.76 27.50
N ARG A 189 -27.08 12.89 27.88
CA ARG A 189 -28.00 13.05 29.02
C ARG A 189 -28.76 14.37 28.92
N THR A 190 -29.52 14.51 27.84
CA THR A 190 -30.40 15.66 27.53
C THR A 190 -31.73 15.19 26.94
N LYS A 191 -32.73 16.09 26.82
CA LYS A 191 -34.03 15.74 26.23
C LYS A 191 -33.86 15.39 24.74
N ILE A 192 -34.53 14.33 24.30
CA ILE A 192 -34.66 14.01 22.86
C ILE A 192 -35.40 15.15 22.16
N ALA A 193 -34.88 15.63 21.03
CA ALA A 193 -35.54 16.63 20.18
C ALA A 193 -36.95 16.15 19.79
N ASP A 194 -37.95 17.03 19.88
CA ASP A 194 -39.34 16.56 19.85
C ASP A 194 -39.78 16.00 18.48
N HIS A 195 -39.21 16.52 17.40
CA HIS A 195 -39.45 16.03 16.04
C HIS A 195 -38.64 14.76 15.68
N ALA A 196 -37.67 14.33 16.50
CA ALA A 196 -36.74 13.24 16.15
C ALA A 196 -37.44 11.92 15.76
N ALA A 197 -38.58 11.61 16.39
CA ALA A 197 -39.40 10.44 16.04
C ALA A 197 -40.01 10.56 14.63
N ARG A 198 -40.51 11.75 14.24
CA ARG A 198 -41.09 12.02 12.92
C ARG A 198 -40.00 12.00 11.85
N ASN A 199 -38.91 12.73 12.05
CA ASN A 199 -37.78 12.79 11.13
C ASN A 199 -37.18 11.39 10.89
N SER A 200 -37.03 10.57 11.94
CA SER A 200 -36.59 9.18 11.80
C SER A 200 -37.58 8.29 11.03
N GLN A 201 -38.88 8.49 11.18
CA GLN A 201 -39.89 7.75 10.39
C GLN A 201 -39.87 8.15 8.92
N GLN A 202 -39.61 9.43 8.60
CA GLN A 202 -39.50 9.93 7.23
C GLN A 202 -38.17 9.53 6.56
N ALA A 203 -37.06 9.52 7.30
CA ALA A 203 -35.74 9.17 6.79
C ALA A 203 -35.59 7.67 6.47
N LEU A 204 -36.25 6.77 7.20
CA LEU A 204 -36.09 5.32 7.02
C LEU A 204 -36.37 4.81 5.59
N PRO A 205 -37.54 5.08 4.96
CA PRO A 205 -37.78 4.59 3.59
C PRO A 205 -36.82 5.21 2.58
N ILE A 206 -36.40 6.46 2.79
CA ILE A 206 -35.43 7.15 1.94
C ILE A 206 -34.07 6.46 2.05
N LEU A 207 -33.53 6.25 3.26
CA LEU A 207 -32.25 5.59 3.50
C LEU A 207 -32.24 4.14 2.99
N ALA A 208 -33.30 3.37 3.25
CA ALA A 208 -33.39 1.98 2.81
C ALA A 208 -33.52 1.87 1.28
N GLY A 209 -34.40 2.66 0.66
CA GLY A 209 -34.53 2.70 -0.80
C GLY A 209 -33.24 3.17 -1.47
N SER A 210 -32.59 4.20 -0.92
CA SER A 210 -31.31 4.73 -1.39
C SER A 210 -30.17 3.71 -1.33
N ALA A 211 -30.10 2.88 -0.28
CA ALA A 211 -29.13 1.80 -0.17
C ALA A 211 -29.35 0.71 -1.25
N VAL A 212 -30.61 0.38 -1.58
CA VAL A 212 -30.94 -0.53 -2.68
C VAL A 212 -30.57 0.08 -4.03
N ILE A 213 -30.97 1.34 -4.27
CA ILE A 213 -30.67 2.07 -5.52
C ILE A 213 -29.15 2.17 -5.75
N ALA A 214 -28.38 2.50 -4.72
CA ALA A 214 -26.91 2.55 -4.80
C ALA A 214 -26.30 1.17 -5.13
N ALA A 215 -26.78 0.11 -4.49
CA ALA A 215 -26.31 -1.26 -4.73
C ALA A 215 -26.68 -1.80 -6.11
N LEU A 216 -27.88 -1.49 -6.61
CA LEU A 216 -28.31 -1.86 -7.97
C LEU A 216 -27.53 -1.06 -9.03
N GLY A 217 -27.39 0.26 -8.84
CA GLY A 217 -26.61 1.10 -9.74
C GLY A 217 -25.15 0.64 -9.85
N ALA A 218 -24.52 0.31 -8.73
CA ALA A 218 -23.20 -0.29 -8.69
C ALA A 218 -23.13 -1.65 -9.39
N GLY A 219 -24.08 -2.56 -9.09
CA GLY A 219 -24.10 -3.93 -9.62
C GLY A 219 -24.36 -4.01 -11.13
N PHE A 220 -25.18 -3.12 -11.68
CA PHE A 220 -25.50 -3.04 -13.12
C PHE A 220 -24.68 -2.00 -13.88
N ASN A 221 -23.57 -1.51 -13.31
CA ASN A 221 -22.67 -0.51 -13.92
C ASN A 221 -23.34 0.86 -14.26
N MET A 222 -24.50 1.17 -13.69
CA MET A 222 -25.32 2.35 -14.01
C MET A 222 -24.93 3.55 -13.13
N LEU A 223 -23.99 4.37 -13.58
CA LEU A 223 -23.45 5.50 -12.81
C LEU A 223 -24.51 6.49 -12.28
N PRO A 224 -25.49 6.98 -13.09
CA PRO A 224 -26.51 7.91 -12.59
C PRO A 224 -27.37 7.31 -11.48
N VAL A 225 -27.62 6.00 -11.53
CA VAL A 225 -28.40 5.27 -10.52
C VAL A 225 -27.59 5.11 -9.22
N ALA A 226 -26.30 4.80 -9.31
CA ALA A 226 -25.43 4.71 -8.14
C ALA A 226 -25.28 6.08 -7.43
N VAL A 227 -25.08 7.15 -8.20
CA VAL A 227 -25.02 8.53 -7.69
C VAL A 227 -26.36 8.93 -7.07
N LEU A 228 -27.49 8.68 -7.73
CA LEU A 228 -28.82 8.96 -7.19
C LEU A 228 -29.06 8.25 -5.84
N GLY A 229 -28.64 6.99 -5.72
CA GLY A 229 -28.71 6.23 -4.47
C GLY A 229 -27.85 6.85 -3.36
N LEU A 230 -26.60 7.22 -3.64
CA LEU A 230 -25.73 7.84 -2.65
C LEU A 230 -26.22 9.24 -2.21
N VAL A 231 -26.67 10.06 -3.17
CA VAL A 231 -27.26 11.39 -2.88
C VAL A 231 -28.54 11.25 -2.04
N GLY A 232 -29.44 10.32 -2.42
CA GLY A 232 -30.64 10.01 -1.64
C GLY A 232 -30.33 9.56 -0.21
N TYR A 233 -29.25 8.81 -0.01
CA TYR A 233 -28.79 8.40 1.31
C TYR A 233 -28.32 9.59 2.15
N VAL A 234 -27.53 10.50 1.57
CA VAL A 234 -27.10 11.76 2.24
C VAL A 234 -28.30 12.64 2.59
N VAL A 235 -29.31 12.76 1.72
CA VAL A 235 -30.58 13.47 2.00
C VAL A 235 -31.32 12.81 3.18
N GLY A 236 -31.38 11.47 3.21
CA GLY A 236 -31.97 10.71 4.31
C GLY A 236 -31.30 11.00 5.67
N LEU A 237 -29.96 11.09 5.70
CA LEU A 237 -29.21 11.49 6.90
C LEU A 237 -29.46 12.97 7.26
N GLY A 238 -29.56 13.86 6.27
CA GLY A 238 -29.86 15.28 6.44
C GLY A 238 -31.19 15.54 7.17
N ILE A 239 -32.23 14.76 6.85
CA ILE A 239 -33.54 14.81 7.55
C ILE A 239 -33.38 14.53 9.05
N MET A 240 -32.46 13.65 9.44
CA MET A 240 -32.19 13.30 10.85
C MET A 240 -31.26 14.32 11.53
N ALA A 241 -30.30 14.89 10.78
CA ALA A 241 -29.22 15.72 11.29
C ALA A 241 -29.69 16.90 12.17
N GLY A 242 -30.76 17.60 11.78
CA GLY A 242 -31.30 18.73 12.56
C GLY A 242 -31.66 18.36 14.00
N SER A 243 -32.19 17.15 14.22
CA SER A 243 -32.50 16.65 15.58
C SER A 243 -31.24 16.36 16.39
N PHE A 244 -30.18 15.83 15.76
CA PHE A 244 -28.90 15.57 16.42
C PHE A 244 -28.14 16.87 16.75
N ILE A 245 -28.19 17.86 15.85
CA ILE A 245 -27.61 19.19 16.03
C ILE A 245 -28.30 19.95 17.17
N GLN A 246 -29.64 19.93 17.24
CA GLN A 246 -30.38 20.54 18.36
C GLN A 246 -29.98 19.91 19.71
N VAL A 247 -29.93 18.57 19.77
CA VAL A 247 -29.52 17.81 20.96
C VAL A 247 -28.08 18.17 21.39
N ALA A 248 -27.15 18.30 20.43
CA ALA A 248 -25.76 18.66 20.68
C ALA A 248 -25.57 20.14 21.10
N ARG A 249 -26.36 21.07 20.52
CA ARG A 249 -26.35 22.50 20.93
C ARG A 249 -26.89 22.67 22.35
N ASN A 250 -27.96 21.96 22.71
CA ASN A 250 -28.54 22.00 24.05
C ASN A 250 -27.59 21.46 25.13
N LYS A 251 -26.69 20.53 24.77
CA LYS A 251 -25.66 20.00 25.66
C LYS A 251 -24.46 19.48 24.85
N PRO A 252 -23.33 20.20 24.81
CA PRO A 252 -22.21 19.84 23.95
C PRO A 252 -21.52 18.53 24.42
N PRO A 253 -20.93 17.76 23.49
CA PRO A 253 -20.17 16.55 23.81
C PRO A 253 -18.93 16.89 24.66
N LYS A 254 -18.67 16.06 25.67
CA LYS A 254 -17.62 16.27 26.69
C LYS A 254 -16.87 14.99 27.09
N THR A 255 -17.42 13.82 26.76
CA THR A 255 -16.90 12.48 27.13
C THR A 255 -16.28 11.80 25.92
N PHE A 256 -15.41 10.82 26.12
CA PHE A 256 -14.84 10.00 25.04
C PHE A 256 -15.95 9.41 24.15
N SER A 257 -16.99 8.87 24.77
CA SER A 257 -18.13 8.28 24.05
C SER A 257 -18.86 9.30 23.16
N THR A 258 -19.14 10.51 23.67
CA THR A 258 -19.88 11.53 22.91
C THR A 258 -19.03 12.24 21.85
N LEU A 259 -17.72 12.37 22.07
CA LEU A 259 -16.79 12.90 21.08
C LEU A 259 -16.50 11.88 19.95
N SER A 260 -16.25 10.62 20.31
CA SER A 260 -16.01 9.52 19.34
C SER A 260 -17.23 9.27 18.43
N VAL A 261 -18.44 9.31 18.98
CA VAL A 261 -19.67 9.16 18.17
C VAL A 261 -19.90 10.35 17.24
N LEU A 262 -19.62 11.59 17.67
CA LEU A 262 -19.72 12.76 16.79
C LEU A 262 -18.72 12.67 15.63
N ALA A 263 -17.46 12.33 15.94
CA ALA A 263 -16.41 12.15 14.95
C ALA A 263 -16.77 11.04 13.94
N ALA A 264 -17.30 9.91 14.41
CA ALA A 264 -17.74 8.82 13.55
C ALA A 264 -18.82 9.23 12.54
N VAL A 265 -19.82 10.02 12.98
CA VAL A 265 -20.86 10.55 12.08
C VAL A 265 -20.28 11.57 11.09
N GLY A 266 -19.29 12.36 11.50
CA GLY A 266 -18.54 13.25 10.62
C GLY A 266 -17.84 12.50 9.49
N TRP A 267 -17.05 11.48 9.82
CA TRP A 267 -16.40 10.61 8.82
C TRP A 267 -17.39 9.88 7.92
N TRP A 268 -18.51 9.41 8.47
CA TRP A 268 -19.52 8.72 7.69
C TRP A 268 -20.11 9.61 6.58
N ILE A 269 -20.54 10.82 6.95
CA ILE A 269 -21.10 11.79 6.00
C ILE A 269 -20.02 12.30 5.04
N GLY A 270 -18.81 12.56 5.55
CA GLY A 270 -17.66 12.99 4.73
C GLY A 270 -17.29 11.98 3.65
N CYS A 271 -17.16 10.69 3.99
CA CYS A 271 -16.86 9.63 3.02
C CYS A 271 -17.98 9.43 2.00
N LEU A 272 -19.26 9.59 2.38
CA LEU A 272 -20.39 9.54 1.44
C LEU A 272 -20.36 10.70 0.46
N ILE A 273 -20.11 11.93 0.93
CA ILE A 273 -20.00 13.12 0.08
C ILE A 273 -18.79 13.01 -0.85
N ALA A 274 -17.64 12.55 -0.34
CA ALA A 274 -16.45 12.30 -1.15
C ALA A 274 -16.72 11.26 -2.26
N MET A 275 -17.45 10.18 -1.96
CA MET A 275 -17.87 9.19 -2.95
C MET A 275 -18.75 9.80 -4.04
N VAL A 276 -19.74 10.63 -3.67
CA VAL A 276 -20.62 11.31 -4.63
C VAL A 276 -19.83 12.28 -5.51
N ILE A 277 -18.98 13.12 -4.93
CA ILE A 277 -18.15 14.08 -5.68
C ILE A 277 -17.25 13.34 -6.66
N MET A 278 -16.55 12.30 -6.20
CA MET A 278 -15.67 11.47 -7.03
C MET A 278 -16.41 10.88 -8.23
N LEU A 279 -17.52 10.18 -8.00
CA LEU A 279 -18.34 9.53 -9.05
C LEU A 279 -18.94 10.53 -10.05
N VAL A 280 -19.30 11.73 -9.60
CA VAL A 280 -19.80 12.80 -10.47
C VAL A 280 -18.65 13.45 -11.26
N SER A 281 -17.47 13.61 -10.66
CA SER A 281 -16.32 14.26 -11.28
C SER A 281 -15.61 13.42 -12.36
N THR A 282 -15.65 12.09 -12.23
CA THR A 282 -14.99 11.19 -13.21
C THR A 282 -15.88 10.85 -14.40
N GLY A 283 -17.22 10.91 -14.25
CA GLY A 283 -18.16 10.47 -15.28
C GLY A 283 -18.16 8.96 -15.57
N GLU A 284 -17.26 8.19 -14.94
CA GLU A 284 -17.01 6.77 -15.23
C GLU A 284 -17.24 5.85 -14.03
N MET A 285 -18.01 4.78 -14.24
CA MET A 285 -18.15 3.70 -13.25
C MET A 285 -16.87 2.85 -13.10
N ASN A 286 -16.02 2.78 -14.12
CA ASN A 286 -14.77 2.01 -14.04
C ASN A 286 -13.84 2.57 -12.95
N VAL A 287 -13.82 3.90 -12.79
CA VAL A 287 -13.07 4.60 -11.72
C VAL A 287 -13.76 4.47 -10.34
N ALA A 288 -15.04 4.06 -10.28
CA ALA A 288 -15.73 3.85 -9.02
C ALA A 288 -15.06 2.78 -8.14
N TYR A 289 -14.46 1.75 -8.74
CA TYR A 289 -13.83 0.66 -8.00
C TYR A 289 -12.50 1.07 -7.37
N SER A 290 -11.62 1.74 -8.12
CA SER A 290 -10.35 2.30 -7.59
C SER A 290 -10.63 3.40 -6.57
N GLY A 291 -11.57 4.29 -6.87
CA GLY A 291 -12.07 5.32 -5.97
C GLY A 291 -12.59 4.75 -4.65
N PHE A 292 -13.47 3.75 -4.71
CA PHE A 292 -13.97 3.03 -3.53
C PHE A 292 -12.85 2.42 -2.69
N ARG A 293 -11.85 1.76 -3.31
CA ARG A 293 -10.69 1.19 -2.60
C ARG A 293 -9.88 2.26 -1.84
N SER A 294 -9.86 3.51 -2.30
CA SER A 294 -9.20 4.62 -1.60
C SER A 294 -10.00 5.13 -0.37
N VAL A 295 -11.34 5.12 -0.44
CA VAL A 295 -12.22 5.68 0.61
C VAL A 295 -12.54 4.68 1.73
N VAL A 296 -12.58 3.37 1.43
CA VAL A 296 -12.93 2.31 2.41
C VAL A 296 -12.13 2.37 3.72
N PRO A 297 -10.80 2.56 3.74
CA PRO A 297 -10.05 2.65 4.99
C PRO A 297 -10.60 3.72 5.95
N TYR A 298 -11.04 4.87 5.43
CA TYR A 298 -11.62 5.95 6.21
C TYR A 298 -13.05 5.66 6.69
N VAL A 299 -13.82 4.86 5.94
CA VAL A 299 -15.12 4.33 6.42
C VAL A 299 -14.92 3.34 7.57
N VAL A 300 -13.92 2.45 7.48
CA VAL A 300 -13.65 1.46 8.54
C VAL A 300 -13.03 2.10 9.78
N ALA A 301 -12.01 2.94 9.61
CA ALA A 301 -11.29 3.59 10.71
C ALA A 301 -12.05 4.80 11.28
N GLY A 302 -12.49 5.71 10.41
CA GLY A 302 -13.10 6.98 10.79
C GLY A 302 -14.51 6.82 11.32
N PHE A 303 -15.35 6.05 10.64
CA PHE A 303 -16.73 5.77 11.04
C PHE A 303 -16.85 4.50 11.89
N ALA A 304 -16.53 3.33 11.32
CA ALA A 304 -16.96 2.04 11.87
C ALA A 304 -16.28 1.71 13.22
N ALA A 305 -14.99 1.95 13.36
CA ALA A 305 -14.30 1.81 14.64
C ALA A 305 -14.78 2.84 15.67
N GLN A 306 -14.80 4.14 15.34
CA GLN A 306 -15.16 5.19 16.30
C GLN A 306 -16.62 5.09 16.80
N ILE A 307 -17.56 4.63 15.97
CA ILE A 307 -18.96 4.43 16.40
C ILE A 307 -19.05 3.25 17.38
N LEU A 308 -18.34 2.15 17.12
CA LEU A 308 -18.33 0.97 18.00
C LEU A 308 -17.67 1.29 19.36
N LEU A 309 -16.45 1.83 19.35
CA LEU A 309 -15.71 2.13 20.57
C LEU A 309 -16.41 3.22 21.40
N GLY A 310 -16.98 4.24 20.73
CA GLY A 310 -17.76 5.29 21.36
C GLY A 310 -19.05 4.79 22.03
N ALA A 311 -19.81 3.93 21.34
CA ALA A 311 -21.02 3.33 21.89
C ALA A 311 -20.74 2.37 23.06
N LEU A 312 -19.77 1.46 22.91
CA LEU A 312 -19.42 0.50 23.97
C LEU A 312 -18.90 1.18 25.25
N SER A 313 -18.13 2.27 25.10
CA SER A 313 -17.64 3.08 26.23
C SER A 313 -18.77 3.67 27.09
N TYR A 314 -19.98 3.85 26.54
CA TYR A 314 -21.17 4.26 27.29
C TYR A 314 -22.01 3.05 27.73
N LEU A 315 -22.25 2.09 26.83
CA LEU A 315 -23.22 1.02 27.03
C LEU A 315 -22.75 -0.06 27.99
N ILE A 316 -21.46 -0.40 28.02
CA ILE A 316 -20.91 -1.42 28.93
C ILE A 316 -21.07 -0.98 30.41
N PRO A 317 -20.65 0.23 30.84
CA PRO A 317 -20.92 0.74 32.19
C PRO A 317 -22.41 0.66 32.58
N VAL A 318 -23.30 1.12 31.69
CA VAL A 318 -24.74 1.21 31.96
C VAL A 318 -25.38 -0.17 32.12
N VAL A 319 -25.06 -1.15 31.27
CA VAL A 319 -25.66 -2.50 31.33
C VAL A 319 -25.08 -3.37 32.44
N LEU A 320 -23.85 -3.12 32.91
CA LEU A 320 -23.31 -3.76 34.10
C LEU A 320 -24.02 -3.30 35.40
N GLY A 321 -24.74 -2.18 35.37
CA GLY A 321 -25.60 -1.71 36.45
C GLY A 321 -24.85 -1.38 37.74
N GLY A 322 -25.43 -1.73 38.89
CA GLY A 322 -24.84 -1.47 40.22
C GLY A 322 -25.06 -0.06 40.77
N GLY A 323 -25.89 0.76 40.10
CA GLY A 323 -26.21 2.12 40.54
C GLY A 323 -25.21 3.19 40.11
N PRO A 324 -25.38 4.46 40.53
CA PRO A 324 -24.63 5.58 39.95
C PRO A 324 -23.12 5.58 40.21
N ARG A 325 -22.65 5.07 41.36
CA ARG A 325 -21.21 5.07 41.72
C ARG A 325 -20.40 4.08 40.85
N PRO A 326 -20.76 2.79 40.67
CA PRO A 326 -19.99 1.87 39.83
C PRO A 326 -20.03 2.20 38.34
N VAL A 327 -21.17 2.69 37.84
CA VAL A 327 -21.28 3.22 36.46
C VAL A 327 -20.27 4.36 36.25
N ARG A 328 -20.23 5.34 37.17
CA ARG A 328 -19.26 6.44 37.13
C ARG A 328 -17.81 6.01 37.21
N ALA A 329 -17.48 5.03 38.06
CA ALA A 329 -16.13 4.51 38.16
C ALA A 329 -15.64 3.98 36.80
N ALA A 330 -16.52 3.27 36.07
CA ALA A 330 -16.24 2.81 34.71
C ALA A 330 -16.19 3.96 33.68
N THR A 331 -17.17 4.89 33.66
CA THR A 331 -17.16 6.05 32.74
C THR A 331 -15.86 6.85 32.91
N THR A 332 -15.43 7.10 34.15
CA THR A 332 -14.25 7.91 34.47
C THR A 332 -12.96 7.28 33.95
N VAL A 333 -12.89 5.95 33.87
CA VAL A 333 -11.77 5.23 33.23
C VAL A 333 -11.83 5.40 31.71
N PHE A 334 -12.99 5.21 31.07
CA PHE A 334 -13.15 5.46 29.62
C PHE A 334 -12.88 6.92 29.23
N ASP A 335 -13.11 7.88 30.14
CA ASP A 335 -12.83 9.30 29.95
C ASP A 335 -11.35 9.69 30.24
N LYS A 336 -10.46 8.75 30.56
CA LYS A 336 -9.00 9.03 30.62
C LYS A 336 -8.48 9.39 29.23
N GLY A 337 -7.79 10.54 29.11
CA GLY A 337 -7.28 11.06 27.84
C GLY A 337 -8.35 11.20 26.75
N ALA A 338 -9.62 11.44 27.10
CA ALA A 338 -10.75 11.41 26.17
C ALA A 338 -10.57 12.34 24.96
N VAL A 339 -10.25 13.60 25.22
CA VAL A 339 -10.08 14.62 24.16
C VAL A 339 -8.82 14.32 23.35
N LEU A 340 -7.70 14.01 24.03
CA LEU A 340 -6.43 13.61 23.43
C LEU A 340 -6.64 12.49 22.39
N ARG A 341 -7.20 11.34 22.79
CA ARG A 341 -7.36 10.18 21.91
C ARG A 341 -8.26 10.44 20.71
N VAL A 342 -9.35 11.21 20.89
CA VAL A 342 -10.24 11.54 19.75
C VAL A 342 -9.57 12.56 18.83
N VAL A 343 -8.92 13.60 19.35
CA VAL A 343 -8.22 14.60 18.52
C VAL A 343 -7.07 13.94 17.74
N THR A 344 -6.19 13.19 18.41
CA THR A 344 -5.08 12.46 17.77
C THR A 344 -5.57 11.51 16.68
N ALA A 345 -6.57 10.67 16.96
CA ALA A 345 -7.07 9.72 15.96
C ALA A 345 -7.67 10.42 14.74
N ASN A 346 -8.44 11.49 14.93
CA ASN A 346 -9.10 12.17 13.80
C ASN A 346 -8.14 13.03 12.99
N LEU A 347 -7.17 13.70 13.61
CA LEU A 347 -6.14 14.46 12.90
C LEU A 347 -5.16 13.54 12.17
N ALA A 348 -4.73 12.44 12.80
CA ALA A 348 -3.85 11.47 12.13
C ALA A 348 -4.55 10.80 10.95
N LEU A 349 -5.83 10.43 11.09
CA LEU A 349 -6.60 9.86 9.99
C LEU A 349 -6.86 10.89 8.87
N LEU A 350 -7.03 12.18 9.19
CA LEU A 350 -7.12 13.26 8.21
C LEU A 350 -5.80 13.47 7.47
N ALA A 351 -4.65 13.39 8.16
CA ALA A 351 -3.34 13.46 7.51
C ALA A 351 -3.15 12.33 6.49
N CYS A 352 -3.64 11.12 6.77
CA CYS A 352 -3.60 9.99 5.82
C CYS A 352 -4.41 10.23 4.53
N VAL A 353 -5.51 11.00 4.59
CA VAL A 353 -6.36 11.34 3.43
C VAL A 353 -5.66 12.28 2.45
N LEU A 354 -4.76 13.14 2.95
CA LEU A 354 -4.01 14.08 2.13
C LEU A 354 -2.97 13.37 1.25
N PRO A 355 -2.52 14.00 0.14
CA PRO A 355 -1.41 13.51 -0.67
C PRO A 355 -0.07 13.73 0.04
N VAL A 356 0.12 13.04 1.16
CA VAL A 356 1.36 13.03 1.96
C VAL A 356 2.27 11.85 1.56
N PRO A 357 3.59 11.97 1.83
CA PRO A 357 4.57 10.88 1.74
C PRO A 357 4.10 9.56 2.34
N SER A 358 4.66 8.46 1.83
CA SER A 358 4.29 7.11 2.26
C SER A 358 4.49 6.91 3.77
N LEU A 359 5.62 7.43 4.28
CA LEU A 359 6.04 7.31 5.67
C LEU A 359 5.19 8.17 6.62
N VAL A 360 4.82 9.40 6.25
CA VAL A 360 3.82 10.21 6.99
C VAL A 360 2.53 9.42 7.18
N ARG A 361 2.01 8.80 6.10
CA ARG A 361 0.78 8.01 6.15
C ARG A 361 0.93 6.78 7.06
N VAL A 362 2.10 6.13 7.08
CA VAL A 362 2.41 5.03 8.01
C VAL A 362 2.42 5.51 9.47
N ILE A 363 3.20 6.53 9.82
CA ILE A 363 3.33 7.01 11.21
C ILE A 363 1.97 7.50 11.74
N CYS A 364 1.21 8.26 10.93
CA CYS A 364 -0.14 8.68 11.28
C CYS A 364 -1.10 7.48 11.48
N SER A 365 -1.00 6.42 10.65
CA SER A 365 -1.82 5.21 10.85
C SER A 365 -1.49 4.47 12.16
N VAL A 366 -0.21 4.42 12.57
CA VAL A 366 0.23 3.84 13.85
C VAL A 366 -0.28 4.67 15.02
N LEU A 367 -0.18 6.01 14.93
CA LEU A 367 -0.66 6.92 15.96
C LEU A 367 -2.19 6.87 16.13
N TYR A 368 -2.94 6.72 15.03
CA TYR A 368 -4.37 6.39 15.05
C TYR A 368 -4.64 5.03 15.75
N LEU A 369 -3.87 3.99 15.40
CA LEU A 369 -4.03 2.64 15.96
C LEU A 369 -3.80 2.64 17.47
N ILE A 370 -2.77 3.34 17.98
CA ILE A 370 -2.51 3.51 19.41
C ILE A 370 -3.69 4.22 20.10
N ALA A 371 -4.15 5.34 19.52
CA ALA A 371 -5.25 6.12 20.09
C ALA A 371 -6.55 5.30 20.22
N MET A 372 -6.87 4.45 19.24
CA MET A 372 -8.07 3.60 19.25
C MET A 372 -7.90 2.29 20.04
N SER A 373 -6.82 1.55 19.84
CA SER A 373 -6.55 0.26 20.53
C SER A 373 -6.45 0.40 22.05
N SER A 374 -6.05 1.57 22.56
CA SER A 374 -6.09 1.93 23.98
C SER A 374 -7.46 1.67 24.66
N PHE A 375 -8.56 1.65 23.89
CA PHE A 375 -9.88 1.24 24.38
C PHE A 375 -9.86 -0.15 25.02
N LEU A 376 -9.09 -1.11 24.50
CA LEU A 376 -9.03 -2.47 25.04
C LEU A 376 -8.46 -2.48 26.47
N ILE A 377 -7.36 -1.76 26.69
CA ILE A 377 -6.76 -1.59 28.02
C ILE A 377 -7.74 -0.87 28.97
N LEU A 378 -8.38 0.20 28.48
CA LEU A 378 -9.36 0.96 29.26
C LEU A 378 -10.64 0.16 29.55
N LEU A 379 -11.04 -0.77 28.69
CA LEU A 379 -12.20 -1.66 28.89
C LEU A 379 -11.96 -2.61 30.06
N PHE A 380 -10.81 -3.31 30.10
CA PHE A 380 -10.48 -4.17 31.24
C PHE A 380 -10.29 -3.36 32.53
N ALA A 381 -9.65 -2.18 32.46
CA ALA A 381 -9.52 -1.28 33.60
C ALA A 381 -10.88 -0.75 34.11
N ALA A 382 -11.82 -0.40 33.22
CA ALA A 382 -13.16 0.06 33.56
C ALA A 382 -14.00 -1.05 34.19
N MET A 383 -13.91 -2.29 33.70
CA MET A 383 -14.53 -3.45 34.33
C MET A 383 -13.95 -3.74 35.73
N ARG A 384 -12.63 -3.56 35.93
CA ARG A 384 -12.00 -3.66 37.26
C ARG A 384 -12.51 -2.56 38.19
N ALA A 385 -12.57 -1.31 37.74
CA ALA A 385 -13.08 -0.18 38.51
C ALA A 385 -14.57 -0.35 38.90
N HIS A 386 -15.40 -0.83 37.97
CA HIS A 386 -16.81 -1.17 38.24
C HIS A 386 -16.95 -2.22 39.34
N LYS A 387 -16.17 -3.31 39.24
CA LYS A 387 -16.17 -4.42 40.20
C LYS A 387 -15.67 -3.99 41.59
N LEU A 388 -14.72 -3.07 41.68
CA LEU A 388 -14.22 -2.50 42.94
C LEU A 388 -15.28 -1.60 43.59
N ALA A 389 -15.78 -0.59 42.87
CA ALA A 389 -16.83 0.31 43.37
C ALA A 389 -18.10 -0.44 43.79
N LYS A 390 -18.45 -1.55 43.11
CA LYS A 390 -19.58 -2.41 43.51
C LYS A 390 -19.29 -3.22 44.79
N ARG A 391 -18.03 -3.60 45.05
CA ARG A 391 -17.61 -4.26 46.30
C ARG A 391 -17.59 -3.27 47.47
N GLU A 392 -17.06 -2.07 47.26
CA GLU A 392 -17.02 -0.99 48.26
C GLU A 392 -18.44 -0.65 48.77
N ILE A 393 -19.42 -0.54 47.86
CA ILE A 393 -20.82 -0.29 48.22
C ILE A 393 -21.45 -1.45 48.98
N ALA A 394 -21.04 -2.70 48.70
CA ALA A 394 -21.52 -3.88 49.41
C ALA A 394 -20.84 -4.09 50.77
N ALA A 395 -19.69 -3.45 51.01
CA ALA A 395 -18.94 -3.50 52.28
C ALA A 395 -19.17 -2.25 53.16
N ALA A 396 -19.85 -1.22 52.66
CA ALA A 396 -20.16 -0.01 53.41
C ALA A 396 -21.21 -0.30 54.52
N PRO A 397 -21.01 0.20 55.75
CA PRO A 397 -22.01 0.13 56.82
C PRO A 397 -23.36 0.74 56.42
N ALA A 398 -24.43 0.29 57.08
CA ALA A 398 -25.77 0.83 56.84
C ALA A 398 -25.80 2.36 57.07
N PRO A 399 -26.43 3.15 56.17
CA PRO A 399 -26.32 4.59 56.18
C PRO A 399 -27.03 5.22 57.39
N THR A 400 -26.28 5.97 58.19
CA THR A 400 -26.80 6.69 59.36
C THR A 400 -27.84 7.74 58.93
N PRO A 401 -29.07 7.74 59.47
CA PRO A 401 -30.07 8.76 59.14
C PRO A 401 -29.59 10.17 59.52
N GLY A 402 -29.60 11.09 58.56
CA GLY A 402 -29.33 12.52 58.78
C GLY A 402 -28.11 13.08 58.05
N LEU A 403 -27.13 12.26 57.66
CA LEU A 403 -26.00 12.74 56.84
C LEU A 403 -26.49 13.14 55.45
N ARG A 404 -26.15 14.37 55.03
CA ARG A 404 -26.57 14.95 53.74
C ARG A 404 -26.18 14.02 52.60
N ARG A 405 -27.11 13.79 51.65
CA ARG A 405 -26.79 13.18 50.35
C ARG A 405 -25.63 13.96 49.70
N GLU A 406 -24.49 13.30 49.62
CA GLU A 406 -23.24 13.82 49.05
C GLU A 406 -23.53 14.49 47.71
N ARG A 407 -23.18 15.78 47.57
CA ARG A 407 -23.63 16.62 46.45
C ARG A 407 -22.85 16.26 45.19
N VAL A 408 -23.35 15.25 44.48
CA VAL A 408 -22.82 14.69 43.23
C VAL A 408 -22.29 15.78 42.30
N ALA A 409 -20.97 15.80 42.10
CA ALA A 409 -20.32 16.63 41.11
C ALA A 409 -20.73 16.20 39.68
N PRO A 410 -20.81 17.13 38.70
CA PRO A 410 -21.18 16.79 37.33
C PRO A 410 -20.15 15.86 36.66
N GLU A 411 -20.65 14.76 36.12
CA GLU A 411 -19.83 13.74 35.44
C GLU A 411 -19.27 14.29 34.13
N GLY A 412 -17.93 14.42 34.07
CA GLY A 412 -17.19 14.93 32.90
C GLY A 412 -16.77 16.39 32.97
N ASP A 413 -17.14 17.17 34.00
CA ASP A 413 -16.71 18.58 34.14
C ASP A 413 -15.31 18.75 34.74
N ARG A 414 -14.33 18.47 33.89
CA ARG A 414 -12.96 18.99 34.01
C ARG A 414 -12.91 20.48 33.63
N PRO A 415 -11.98 21.28 34.22
CA PRO A 415 -11.76 22.67 33.81
C PRO A 415 -11.48 22.79 32.31
N ALA A 416 -11.93 23.91 31.69
CA ALA A 416 -11.82 24.12 30.25
C ALA A 416 -10.38 24.00 29.74
N GLY A 417 -9.42 24.59 30.46
CA GLY A 417 -7.98 24.50 30.15
C GLY A 417 -7.44 23.07 30.11
N GLN A 418 -7.97 22.14 30.90
CA GLN A 418 -7.52 20.74 30.86
C GLN A 418 -8.02 20.01 29.60
N ARG A 419 -9.19 20.37 29.06
CA ARG A 419 -9.66 19.87 27.76
C ARG A 419 -8.86 20.49 26.61
N ALA A 420 -8.61 21.79 26.67
CA ALA A 420 -7.80 22.50 25.68
C ALA A 420 -6.36 21.95 25.62
N GLY A 421 -5.72 21.72 26.78
CA GLY A 421 -4.40 21.09 26.86
C GLY A 421 -4.39 19.67 26.28
N GLN A 422 -5.41 18.85 26.56
CA GLN A 422 -5.52 17.51 25.94
C GLN A 422 -5.71 17.56 24.41
N ALA A 423 -6.44 18.56 23.89
CA ALA A 423 -6.55 18.77 22.45
C ALA A 423 -5.22 19.25 21.85
N MET A 424 -4.51 20.18 22.51
CA MET A 424 -3.23 20.71 22.05
C MET A 424 -2.15 19.62 22.02
N VAL A 425 -2.02 18.81 23.07
CA VAL A 425 -1.12 17.63 23.07
C VAL A 425 -1.49 16.65 21.95
N GLY A 426 -2.79 16.47 21.67
CA GLY A 426 -3.24 15.59 20.59
C GLY A 426 -2.96 16.12 19.18
N LEU A 427 -3.01 17.44 18.99
CA LEU A 427 -2.58 18.13 17.78
C LEU A 427 -1.05 18.06 17.62
N LEU A 428 -0.30 18.45 18.64
CA LEU A 428 1.17 18.45 18.63
C LEU A 428 1.74 17.05 18.36
N ALA A 429 1.14 15.99 18.90
CA ALA A 429 1.55 14.61 18.59
C ALA A 429 1.38 14.25 17.09
N VAL A 430 0.36 14.79 16.41
CA VAL A 430 0.15 14.57 14.97
C VAL A 430 1.02 15.49 14.12
N VAL A 431 1.20 16.76 14.52
CA VAL A 431 2.14 17.68 13.87
C VAL A 431 3.57 17.12 13.93
N LEU A 432 3.98 16.59 15.09
CA LEU A 432 5.26 15.91 15.27
C LEU A 432 5.37 14.64 14.42
N ALA A 433 4.31 13.83 14.34
CA ALA A 433 4.28 12.64 13.48
C ALA A 433 4.41 12.97 11.98
N ILE A 434 3.79 14.08 11.52
CA ILE A 434 3.94 14.58 10.15
C ILE A 434 5.35 15.14 9.94
N ALA A 435 5.87 15.95 10.86
CA ALA A 435 7.21 16.51 10.77
C ALA A 435 8.29 15.41 10.70
N ILE A 436 8.20 14.39 11.56
CA ILE A 436 9.06 13.20 11.50
C ILE A 436 8.89 12.48 10.16
N GLY A 437 7.65 12.25 9.69
CA GLY A 437 7.40 11.53 8.45
C GLY A 437 7.85 12.25 7.16
N VAL A 438 7.94 13.58 7.18
CA VAL A 438 8.49 14.38 6.05
C VAL A 438 10.01 14.52 6.17
N ALA A 439 10.54 14.72 7.39
CA ALA A 439 11.98 14.72 7.62
C ALA A 439 12.64 13.35 7.33
N LEU A 440 11.84 12.27 7.34
CA LEU A 440 12.27 10.93 6.96
C LEU A 440 11.94 10.55 5.49
N ASP A 441 11.35 11.44 4.68
CA ASP A 441 11.00 11.19 3.26
C ASP A 441 10.70 12.53 2.52
N PRO A 442 11.72 13.35 2.20
CA PRO A 442 11.49 14.66 1.57
C PRO A 442 11.26 14.57 0.06
N ALA A 443 11.95 13.66 -0.66
CA ALA A 443 11.89 13.56 -2.12
C ALA A 443 10.46 13.29 -2.64
N SER A 444 9.70 12.42 -1.97
CA SER A 444 8.30 12.13 -2.34
C SER A 444 7.31 13.28 -2.08
N SER A 445 7.78 14.42 -1.56
CA SER A 445 6.99 15.65 -1.38
C SER A 445 6.98 16.57 -2.61
N GLY A 446 7.72 16.27 -3.68
CA GLY A 446 7.57 16.91 -5.00
C GLY A 446 8.50 18.10 -5.28
N ILE A 447 9.82 17.86 -5.26
CA ILE A 447 10.90 18.80 -5.63
C ILE A 447 11.83 18.03 -6.61
N ALA A 448 12.21 18.59 -7.77
CA ALA A 448 12.50 17.79 -9.01
C ALA A 448 13.66 18.32 -9.92
N ALA A 449 14.15 17.66 -11.03
CA ALA A 449 13.66 16.47 -11.78
C ALA A 449 14.53 15.57 -12.79
N PRO A 450 15.59 15.97 -13.56
CA PRO A 450 15.57 15.71 -15.05
C PRO A 450 16.67 14.89 -15.92
N PRO A 451 16.33 13.92 -16.84
CA PRO A 451 17.10 13.12 -17.90
C PRO A 451 17.12 13.44 -19.48
N ALA A 452 17.08 12.65 -20.64
CA ALA A 452 16.87 11.24 -21.15
C ALA A 452 17.42 10.85 -22.60
N ALA A 453 17.21 9.60 -23.12
CA ALA A 453 17.20 8.91 -24.49
C ALA A 453 18.35 8.58 -25.57
N SER A 454 18.01 8.14 -26.84
CA SER A 454 18.22 6.77 -27.49
C SER A 454 18.63 6.62 -29.02
N SER A 455 19.20 5.46 -29.52
CA SER A 455 19.05 4.87 -30.91
C SER A 455 20.15 3.95 -31.61
N SER A 456 19.95 3.49 -32.89
CA SER A 456 20.51 2.22 -33.53
C SER A 456 20.27 2.00 -35.10
N GLN A 457 20.48 0.79 -35.73
CA GLN A 457 20.14 0.42 -37.17
C GLN A 457 20.07 -1.11 -37.61
N SER A 458 19.80 -1.46 -38.91
CA SER A 458 19.25 -2.78 -39.45
C SER A 458 19.77 -3.35 -40.85
N LEU A 459 19.05 -4.29 -41.55
CA LEU A 459 19.46 -5.12 -42.77
C LEU A 459 18.33 -5.45 -43.84
N ALA A 460 18.53 -6.35 -44.84
CA ALA A 460 17.82 -6.38 -46.18
C ALA A 460 17.18 -7.72 -46.74
N ALA A 461 16.80 -7.81 -48.05
CA ALA A 461 15.59 -8.48 -48.63
C ALA A 461 15.71 -9.50 -49.85
N PRO A 462 14.60 -10.15 -50.36
CA PRO A 462 14.60 -11.40 -51.21
C PRO A 462 13.74 -11.42 -52.55
N THR A 463 13.29 -12.60 -53.05
CA THR A 463 12.71 -12.89 -54.42
C THR A 463 11.25 -13.45 -54.50
N GLU A 464 10.69 -13.51 -55.73
CA GLU A 464 9.34 -13.95 -56.21
C GLU A 464 8.96 -15.43 -55.88
N ASP A 465 7.71 -15.92 -56.03
CA ASP A 465 6.46 -15.35 -56.59
C ASP A 465 5.26 -15.65 -55.67
N VAL A 466 4.88 -14.68 -54.83
CA VAL A 466 3.79 -14.78 -53.84
C VAL A 466 3.06 -13.44 -53.77
N LYS A 467 1.73 -13.47 -53.64
CA LYS A 467 0.91 -12.27 -53.38
C LYS A 467 1.50 -11.50 -52.20
N THR A 468 2.11 -10.35 -52.46
CA THR A 468 2.86 -9.59 -51.46
C THR A 468 2.06 -8.38 -51.00
N GLN A 469 1.78 -8.31 -49.71
CA GLN A 469 1.04 -7.22 -49.05
C GLN A 469 2.01 -6.40 -48.20
N THR A 470 2.21 -5.13 -48.54
CA THR A 470 3.03 -4.20 -47.75
C THR A 470 2.15 -3.36 -46.84
N ILE A 471 2.46 -3.31 -45.54
CA ILE A 471 1.72 -2.53 -44.54
C ILE A 471 2.66 -1.61 -43.79
N LYS A 472 2.27 -0.35 -43.62
CA LYS A 472 2.98 0.63 -42.78
C LYS A 472 2.53 0.52 -41.33
N VAL A 473 3.49 0.49 -40.42
CA VAL A 473 3.27 0.49 -38.98
C VAL A 473 4.13 1.60 -38.36
N GLU A 474 3.52 2.43 -37.53
CA GLU A 474 4.23 3.42 -36.72
C GLU A 474 4.45 2.89 -35.31
N ALA A 475 5.66 3.07 -34.77
CA ALA A 475 5.97 2.85 -33.36
C ALA A 475 6.22 4.18 -32.67
N ALA A 476 5.40 4.52 -31.66
CA ALA A 476 5.56 5.72 -30.84
C ALA A 476 4.73 5.60 -29.55
N ASN A 477 5.05 6.39 -28.52
CA ASN A 477 4.26 6.47 -27.28
C ASN A 477 4.01 5.09 -26.62
N MET A 478 4.98 4.19 -26.71
CA MET A 478 4.89 2.79 -26.26
C MET A 478 3.74 1.99 -26.88
N ARG A 479 3.42 2.24 -28.16
CA ARG A 479 2.44 1.48 -28.97
C ARG A 479 2.89 1.29 -30.41
N PHE A 480 2.35 0.26 -31.07
CA PHE A 480 2.32 0.17 -32.53
C PHE A 480 0.98 0.71 -33.06
N THR A 481 1.00 1.38 -34.20
CA THR A 481 -0.18 1.93 -34.88
C THR A 481 -0.13 1.58 -36.37
N PRO A 482 -1.04 0.74 -36.89
CA PRO A 482 -2.03 -0.07 -36.15
C PRO A 482 -1.36 -1.11 -35.24
N ALA A 483 -2.04 -1.50 -34.15
CA ALA A 483 -1.58 -2.57 -33.25
C ALA A 483 -2.05 -3.97 -33.69
N VAL A 484 -3.05 -4.05 -34.57
CA VAL A 484 -3.62 -5.30 -35.11
C VAL A 484 -3.83 -5.12 -36.60
N ILE A 485 -3.46 -6.12 -37.41
CA ILE A 485 -3.64 -6.13 -38.87
C ILE A 485 -4.24 -7.46 -39.33
N GLU A 486 -4.98 -7.42 -40.44
CA GLU A 486 -5.60 -8.60 -41.06
C GLU A 486 -4.94 -8.88 -42.42
N VAL A 487 -4.64 -10.16 -42.66
CA VAL A 487 -3.89 -10.68 -43.80
C VAL A 487 -4.58 -11.94 -44.33
N GLU A 488 -4.55 -12.18 -45.64
CA GLU A 488 -5.15 -13.38 -46.26
C GLU A 488 -4.16 -14.56 -46.22
N ALA A 489 -4.64 -15.76 -45.90
CA ALA A 489 -3.81 -16.96 -45.81
C ALA A 489 -3.02 -17.21 -47.12
N GLY A 490 -1.71 -17.46 -47.00
CA GLY A 490 -0.82 -17.63 -48.16
C GLY A 490 -0.25 -16.32 -48.74
N THR A 491 -0.57 -15.17 -48.15
CA THR A 491 0.00 -13.87 -48.53
C THR A 491 1.40 -13.70 -47.91
N ARG A 492 2.36 -13.17 -48.69
CA ARG A 492 3.64 -12.69 -48.16
C ARG A 492 3.42 -11.32 -47.52
N LEU A 493 3.65 -11.20 -46.22
CA LEU A 493 3.52 -9.93 -45.52
C LEU A 493 4.87 -9.21 -45.44
N VAL A 494 4.91 -7.96 -45.89
CA VAL A 494 6.03 -7.03 -45.69
C VAL A 494 5.55 -5.89 -44.80
N ILE A 495 6.29 -5.60 -43.73
CA ILE A 495 5.97 -4.54 -42.78
C ILE A 495 6.99 -3.40 -42.95
N GLU A 496 6.53 -2.22 -43.31
CA GLU A 496 7.31 -0.98 -43.25
C GLU A 496 7.11 -0.34 -41.88
N LEU A 497 7.95 -0.74 -40.91
CA LEU A 497 7.96 -0.15 -39.57
C LEU A 497 8.69 1.19 -39.61
N THR A 498 8.09 2.24 -39.07
CA THR A 498 8.73 3.53 -38.81
C THR A 498 8.61 3.87 -37.34
N ASN A 499 9.72 4.19 -36.69
CA ASN A 499 9.69 4.75 -35.34
C ASN A 499 9.41 6.25 -35.44
N THR A 500 8.18 6.65 -35.11
CA THR A 500 7.71 8.04 -35.10
C THR A 500 7.76 8.68 -33.71
N ASP A 501 8.33 7.98 -32.73
CA ASP A 501 8.65 8.60 -31.44
C ASP A 501 9.72 9.69 -31.62
N THR A 502 9.68 10.70 -30.76
CA THR A 502 10.68 11.77 -30.76
C THR A 502 12.04 11.33 -30.22
N ALA A 503 12.07 10.26 -29.42
CA ALA A 503 13.26 9.90 -28.65
C ALA A 503 13.32 8.43 -28.17
N ASP A 504 12.20 7.71 -28.02
CA ASP A 504 12.08 6.24 -27.91
C ASP A 504 12.94 5.43 -28.93
N THR A 505 13.70 4.39 -28.55
CA THR A 505 14.15 3.33 -29.48
C THR A 505 13.10 2.24 -29.49
N HIS A 506 12.72 1.78 -30.68
CA HIS A 506 11.70 0.75 -30.87
C HIS A 506 12.15 -0.28 -31.91
N ASP A 507 11.69 -1.52 -31.77
CA ASP A 507 11.79 -2.57 -32.78
C ASP A 507 10.43 -3.30 -32.88
N LEU A 508 10.31 -4.21 -33.85
CA LEU A 508 9.24 -5.21 -33.90
C LEU A 508 9.88 -6.57 -34.14
N VAL A 509 9.68 -7.49 -33.19
CA VAL A 509 9.97 -8.91 -33.32
C VAL A 509 8.66 -9.66 -33.50
N LEU A 510 8.56 -10.52 -34.51
CA LEU A 510 7.42 -11.41 -34.74
C LEU A 510 7.71 -12.81 -34.16
N ALA A 511 6.67 -13.49 -33.68
CA ALA A 511 6.76 -14.88 -33.21
C ALA A 511 7.22 -15.87 -34.30
N ALA A 512 7.08 -15.50 -35.58
CA ALA A 512 7.60 -16.23 -36.73
C ALA A 512 9.13 -16.11 -36.92
N GLY A 513 9.82 -15.28 -36.12
CA GLY A 513 11.28 -15.15 -36.10
C GLY A 513 11.86 -14.00 -36.93
N ALA A 514 11.03 -13.26 -37.67
CA ALA A 514 11.45 -12.05 -38.39
C ALA A 514 11.45 -10.82 -37.45
N ASP A 515 12.44 -9.94 -37.59
CA ASP A 515 12.58 -8.70 -36.82
C ASP A 515 13.04 -7.49 -37.65
N SER A 516 12.88 -6.29 -37.09
CA SER A 516 13.24 -5.02 -37.75
C SER A 516 14.68 -4.54 -37.54
N GLY A 517 15.43 -5.16 -36.63
CA GLY A 517 16.50 -4.50 -35.88
C GLY A 517 15.98 -3.37 -34.98
N ARG A 518 16.84 -2.84 -34.10
CA ARG A 518 16.51 -1.65 -33.28
C ARG A 518 16.44 -0.41 -34.18
N LEU A 519 15.37 0.37 -34.12
CA LEU A 519 15.16 1.59 -34.92
C LEU A 519 15.22 2.88 -34.09
N SER A 520 15.92 3.87 -34.62
CA SER A 520 16.00 5.23 -34.07
C SER A 520 14.68 6.01 -34.21
N PRO A 521 14.44 7.03 -33.37
CA PRO A 521 13.56 8.14 -33.71
C PRO A 521 13.75 8.60 -35.17
N GLY A 522 12.68 8.57 -35.97
CA GLY A 522 12.72 8.96 -37.38
C GLY A 522 13.35 7.95 -38.35
N GLN A 523 13.76 6.76 -37.90
CA GLN A 523 14.17 5.66 -38.79
C GLN A 523 13.02 4.73 -39.14
N SER A 524 13.15 4.09 -40.31
CA SER A 524 12.29 3.01 -40.78
C SER A 524 13.09 1.76 -41.12
N ALA A 525 12.45 0.60 -41.05
CA ALA A 525 12.97 -0.65 -41.61
C ALA A 525 11.84 -1.50 -42.22
N THR A 526 12.21 -2.39 -43.11
CA THR A 526 11.30 -3.27 -43.84
C THR A 526 11.49 -4.71 -43.35
N ILE A 527 10.50 -5.24 -42.62
CA ILE A 527 10.48 -6.64 -42.17
C ILE A 527 9.75 -7.48 -43.22
N ASP A 528 10.40 -8.46 -43.85
CA ASP A 528 9.70 -9.54 -44.55
C ASP A 528 9.27 -10.57 -43.50
N ALA A 529 7.97 -10.61 -43.20
CA ALA A 529 7.38 -11.56 -42.27
C ALA A 529 7.16 -12.94 -42.90
N GLY A 530 7.48 -13.11 -44.19
CA GLY A 530 7.30 -14.34 -44.93
C GLY A 530 5.83 -14.58 -45.30
N VAL A 531 5.53 -15.83 -45.65
CA VAL A 531 4.18 -16.27 -46.05
C VAL A 531 3.34 -16.56 -44.80
N ILE A 532 2.29 -15.79 -44.58
CA ILE A 532 1.45 -15.89 -43.39
C ILE A 532 0.36 -16.95 -43.60
N THR A 533 0.33 -17.96 -42.73
CA THR A 533 -0.62 -19.10 -42.81
C THR A 533 -1.42 -19.33 -41.53
N GLN A 534 -1.06 -18.67 -40.43
CA GLN A 534 -1.72 -18.69 -39.12
C GLN A 534 -1.49 -17.35 -38.42
N ASP A 535 -2.24 -17.05 -37.35
CA ASP A 535 -2.06 -15.81 -36.58
C ASP A 535 -0.63 -15.70 -36.02
N VAL A 536 -0.03 -14.49 -36.11
CA VAL A 536 1.33 -14.22 -35.65
C VAL A 536 1.34 -13.03 -34.69
N ALA A 537 1.67 -13.28 -33.43
CA ALA A 537 1.92 -12.23 -32.44
C ALA A 537 3.28 -11.55 -32.68
N GLY A 538 3.37 -10.26 -32.36
CA GLY A 538 4.63 -9.49 -32.35
C GLY A 538 4.73 -8.56 -31.14
N TRP A 539 5.92 -8.04 -30.88
CA TRP A 539 6.18 -7.11 -29.78
C TRP A 539 7.46 -6.30 -30.00
N CYS A 540 7.59 -5.20 -29.27
CA CYS A 540 8.87 -4.50 -29.10
C CYS A 540 9.71 -5.30 -28.07
N SER A 541 10.90 -5.72 -28.48
CA SER A 541 11.87 -6.50 -27.69
C SER A 541 12.66 -5.64 -26.70
N ILE A 542 12.69 -4.32 -26.91
CA ILE A 542 13.30 -3.36 -25.98
C ILE A 542 12.73 -3.56 -24.58
N VAL A 543 13.63 -3.65 -23.59
CA VAL A 543 13.33 -4.19 -22.26
C VAL A 543 12.23 -3.39 -21.56
N GLY A 544 11.12 -4.06 -21.23
CA GLY A 544 9.96 -3.47 -20.57
C GLY A 544 8.93 -2.81 -21.51
N HIS A 545 9.24 -2.59 -22.80
CA HIS A 545 8.32 -1.94 -23.74
C HIS A 545 7.08 -2.82 -24.00
N LYS A 546 7.28 -4.14 -24.17
CA LYS A 546 6.20 -5.13 -24.26
C LYS A 546 5.26 -5.07 -23.04
N GLN A 547 5.82 -4.98 -21.83
CA GLN A 547 5.08 -4.89 -20.57
C GLN A 547 4.31 -3.55 -20.43
N MET A 548 4.78 -2.47 -21.05
CA MET A 548 4.06 -1.20 -21.15
C MET A 548 2.96 -1.17 -22.23
N GLY A 549 2.91 -2.18 -23.12
CA GLY A 549 1.86 -2.32 -24.12
C GLY A 549 2.31 -2.30 -25.58
N MET A 550 3.63 -2.34 -25.87
CA MET A 550 4.13 -2.52 -27.24
C MET A 550 3.98 -3.97 -27.71
N VAL A 551 2.74 -4.34 -28.04
CA VAL A 551 2.36 -5.60 -28.66
C VAL A 551 1.68 -5.36 -30.01
N PHE A 552 1.88 -6.29 -30.94
CA PHE A 552 1.38 -6.27 -32.30
C PHE A 552 0.73 -7.62 -32.62
N GLU A 553 -0.25 -7.67 -33.52
CA GLU A 553 -1.01 -8.88 -33.81
C GLU A 553 -1.37 -8.98 -35.30
N ILE A 554 -0.93 -10.05 -35.96
CA ILE A 554 -1.27 -10.37 -37.35
C ILE A 554 -2.35 -11.45 -37.31
N LYS A 555 -3.52 -11.17 -37.89
CA LYS A 555 -4.65 -12.09 -37.97
C LYS A 555 -4.87 -12.61 -39.38
N VAL A 556 -5.15 -13.90 -39.48
CA VAL A 556 -5.35 -14.59 -40.75
C VAL A 556 -6.82 -14.68 -41.13
N THR A 557 -7.09 -14.46 -42.41
CA THR A 557 -8.42 -14.47 -43.02
C THR A 557 -8.45 -15.40 -44.23
N GLY A 558 -9.59 -16.07 -44.44
CA GLY A 558 -9.79 -17.08 -45.48
C GLY A 558 -9.74 -18.53 -44.98
N GLU A 559 -10.33 -19.46 -45.75
CA GLU A 559 -10.22 -20.90 -45.51
C GLU A 559 -8.95 -21.45 -46.18
N VAL A 560 -8.21 -22.32 -45.48
CA VAL A 560 -7.04 -22.99 -46.05
C VAL A 560 -7.49 -24.10 -46.98
N SER A 561 -7.37 -23.88 -48.29
CA SER A 561 -7.67 -24.89 -49.31
C SER A 561 -6.62 -26.02 -49.27
N SER A 562 -6.97 -27.15 -48.65
CA SER A 562 -6.17 -28.37 -48.73
C SER A 562 -6.35 -29.05 -50.08
N ASP A 563 -5.29 -29.15 -50.89
CA ASP A 563 -5.26 -29.98 -52.09
C ASP A 563 -4.08 -30.99 -52.00
N PRO A 564 -4.25 -32.28 -52.33
CA PRO A 564 -3.37 -33.32 -51.78
C PRO A 564 -2.38 -33.92 -52.79
N ASP A 565 -1.14 -33.40 -52.85
CA ASP A 565 -0.01 -34.21 -53.34
C ASP A 565 1.37 -33.77 -52.83
N SER A 566 1.84 -34.39 -51.75
CA SER A 566 3.27 -34.59 -51.45
C SER A 566 3.44 -35.55 -50.28
N THR A 567 4.06 -36.70 -50.53
CA THR A 567 4.34 -37.72 -49.50
C THR A 567 5.74 -37.57 -48.90
N PRO A 568 5.84 -37.60 -47.57
CA PRO A 568 6.97 -38.25 -46.89
C PRO A 568 6.62 -39.70 -46.53
N GLN A 569 7.60 -40.60 -46.57
CA GLN A 569 7.38 -42.03 -46.33
C GLN A 569 7.33 -42.40 -44.84
N SER A 570 6.80 -43.61 -44.60
CA SER A 570 6.67 -44.33 -43.34
C SER A 570 7.88 -44.31 -42.38
N GLY A 571 7.70 -44.45 -41.06
CA GLY A 571 6.44 -44.63 -40.32
C GLY A 571 6.58 -45.51 -39.07
N ALA A 572 5.43 -45.92 -38.51
CA ALA A 572 5.25 -46.77 -37.32
C ALA A 572 5.74 -46.13 -35.98
N ILE A 573 5.22 -46.51 -34.80
CA ILE A 573 4.49 -47.74 -34.43
C ILE A 573 3.33 -47.47 -33.45
N ASP A 574 2.16 -48.04 -33.75
CA ASP A 574 1.07 -48.56 -32.90
C ASP A 574 0.33 -47.70 -31.84
N GLU A 575 -0.84 -48.23 -31.44
CA GLU A 575 -1.98 -47.51 -30.85
C GLU A 575 -2.09 -47.62 -29.32
N ALA A 576 -3.02 -46.83 -28.77
CA ALA A 576 -3.50 -46.89 -27.39
C ALA A 576 -4.27 -48.20 -27.08
N PRO A 577 -4.69 -48.46 -25.82
CA PRO A 577 -6.01 -47.92 -25.43
C PRO A 577 -6.20 -47.57 -23.93
N THR A 578 -7.12 -46.61 -23.70
CA THR A 578 -8.10 -46.47 -22.60
C THR A 578 -7.77 -46.91 -21.15
N GLY A 579 -8.01 -46.03 -20.16
CA GLY A 579 -8.16 -46.42 -18.76
C GLY A 579 -8.66 -45.29 -17.85
N LEU A 580 -9.52 -45.60 -16.87
CA LEU A 580 -10.11 -44.62 -15.94
C LEU A 580 -9.57 -44.80 -14.51
N SER A 581 -9.64 -43.71 -13.73
CA SER A 581 -9.77 -43.67 -12.25
C SER A 581 -8.53 -43.78 -11.33
N SER A 582 -8.33 -42.69 -10.58
CA SER A 582 -8.22 -42.59 -9.10
C SER A 582 -7.03 -43.15 -8.29
N MET A 583 -6.72 -42.40 -7.22
CA MET A 583 -6.00 -42.73 -5.97
C MET A 583 -4.45 -42.70 -5.90
N HIS A 584 -3.99 -41.78 -5.04
CA HIS A 584 -2.87 -41.89 -4.09
C HIS A 584 -1.46 -42.30 -4.58
N GLY A 585 -0.64 -41.27 -4.83
CA GLY A 585 0.48 -40.95 -3.94
C GLY A 585 1.68 -41.90 -3.86
N SER A 586 2.76 -41.53 -4.54
CA SER A 586 4.11 -41.57 -3.94
C SER A 586 5.05 -40.59 -4.66
N THR A 587 6.09 -40.15 -3.96
CA THR A 587 7.15 -39.28 -4.51
C THR A 587 8.19 -40.10 -5.25
N HIS A 588 8.48 -39.75 -6.51
CA HIS A 588 9.85 -39.65 -7.02
C HIS A 588 9.88 -38.65 -8.19
N GLY A 589 10.99 -37.95 -8.37
CA GLY A 589 11.04 -36.72 -9.17
C GLY A 589 11.37 -36.92 -10.64
N THR A 590 10.73 -36.09 -11.48
CA THR A 590 11.16 -35.84 -12.87
C THR A 590 11.75 -34.44 -12.94
N GLN A 591 12.96 -34.28 -13.47
CA GLN A 591 13.57 -32.97 -13.69
C GLN A 591 12.76 -32.16 -14.70
N PRO A 592 12.50 -30.85 -14.47
CA PRO A 592 12.13 -29.94 -15.55
C PRO A 592 13.24 -29.90 -16.60
N LEU A 593 12.88 -29.77 -17.87
CA LEU A 593 13.87 -29.57 -18.95
C LEU A 593 14.69 -28.31 -18.68
N ALA A 594 16.01 -28.41 -18.84
CA ALA A 594 16.89 -27.27 -18.75
C ALA A 594 16.69 -26.34 -19.96
N THR A 595 16.06 -25.19 -19.74
CA THR A 595 16.22 -24.04 -20.65
C THR A 595 17.64 -23.49 -20.52
N GLU A 596 18.22 -23.04 -21.64
CA GLU A 596 19.60 -22.56 -21.64
C GLU A 596 19.76 -21.25 -20.85
N GLY A 597 20.76 -21.21 -19.97
CA GLY A 597 21.47 -19.96 -19.68
C GLY A 597 20.95 -19.05 -18.56
N THR A 598 20.03 -19.48 -17.70
CA THR A 598 19.87 -18.82 -16.38
C THR A 598 21.18 -18.99 -15.60
N PRO A 599 21.88 -17.92 -15.20
CA PRO A 599 23.15 -18.07 -14.48
C PRO A 599 22.95 -18.82 -13.16
N LYS A 600 23.72 -19.89 -12.94
CA LYS A 600 23.71 -20.61 -11.65
C LYS A 600 24.48 -19.79 -10.61
N LEU A 601 23.78 -18.81 -10.06
CA LEU A 601 24.26 -17.89 -9.04
C LEU A 601 24.67 -18.64 -7.76
N ASP A 602 25.90 -18.42 -7.31
CA ASP A 602 26.48 -19.01 -6.11
C ASP A 602 27.20 -17.93 -5.30
N PHE A 603 26.55 -17.47 -4.23
CA PHE A 603 27.08 -16.43 -3.33
C PHE A 603 28.26 -16.91 -2.47
N GLN A 604 28.63 -18.19 -2.52
CA GLN A 604 29.81 -18.75 -1.86
C GLN A 604 30.97 -19.01 -2.83
N ALA A 605 30.77 -18.81 -4.14
CA ALA A 605 31.84 -18.81 -5.12
C ALA A 605 32.81 -17.66 -4.86
N LYS A 606 34.07 -17.83 -5.30
CA LYS A 606 35.10 -16.79 -5.21
C LYS A 606 35.30 -16.13 -6.57
N PRO A 607 35.48 -14.80 -6.64
CA PRO A 607 35.82 -14.12 -7.87
C PRO A 607 37.25 -14.47 -8.32
N ALA A 608 37.60 -14.05 -9.53
CA ALA A 608 38.92 -14.31 -10.13
C ALA A 608 40.08 -13.71 -9.30
N THR A 609 41.30 -14.21 -9.47
CA THR A 609 42.47 -13.81 -8.67
C THR A 609 42.90 -12.35 -8.87
N ASP A 610 42.56 -11.78 -10.03
CA ASP A 610 42.74 -10.39 -10.42
C ASP A 610 41.53 -9.49 -10.06
N PHE A 611 40.51 -10.04 -9.41
CA PHE A 611 39.31 -9.30 -9.02
C PHE A 611 39.62 -8.06 -8.18
N THR A 612 39.15 -6.93 -8.67
CA THR A 612 39.26 -5.61 -8.03
C THR A 612 37.85 -5.15 -7.69
N ALA A 613 37.53 -5.10 -6.39
CA ALA A 613 36.29 -4.52 -5.90
C ALA A 613 36.26 -3.01 -6.18
N ARG A 614 35.07 -2.41 -6.19
CA ARG A 614 34.92 -0.96 -6.23
C ARG A 614 35.65 -0.34 -5.03
N ASP A 615 36.41 0.72 -5.30
CA ASP A 615 36.91 1.56 -4.22
C ASP A 615 35.73 2.29 -3.58
N ALA A 616 35.45 1.96 -2.33
CA ALA A 616 34.40 2.60 -1.55
C ALA A 616 34.86 3.91 -0.91
N ARG A 617 36.14 4.30 -0.97
CA ARG A 617 36.63 5.51 -0.29
C ARG A 617 36.03 6.78 -0.93
N LEU A 618 35.54 7.69 -0.09
CA LEU A 618 35.14 9.03 -0.52
C LEU A 618 36.41 9.85 -0.87
N PRO A 619 36.58 10.32 -2.11
CA PRO A 619 37.76 11.11 -2.47
C PRO A 619 37.75 12.47 -1.74
N GLN A 620 38.88 12.87 -1.16
CA GLN A 620 39.01 14.17 -0.50
C GLN A 620 38.84 15.31 -1.52
N LEU A 621 37.97 16.28 -1.21
CA LEU A 621 37.78 17.46 -2.04
C LEU A 621 38.96 18.42 -1.96
N ALA A 622 39.15 19.19 -3.03
CA ALA A 622 40.05 20.32 -3.05
C ALA A 622 39.72 21.35 -1.93
N PRO A 623 40.70 22.12 -1.44
CA PRO A 623 40.45 23.25 -0.54
C PRO A 623 39.48 24.28 -1.15
N LYS A 624 38.70 24.98 -0.31
CA LYS A 624 37.86 26.11 -0.76
C LYS A 624 38.72 27.19 -1.44
N ASN A 625 38.15 27.89 -2.43
CA ASN A 625 38.83 28.99 -3.12
C ASN A 625 39.19 30.12 -2.13
N LYS A 626 40.31 30.81 -2.40
CA LYS A 626 40.88 31.82 -1.49
C LYS A 626 40.01 33.06 -1.25
N ASP A 627 39.07 33.30 -2.16
CA ASP A 627 38.07 34.38 -2.10
C ASP A 627 36.71 33.91 -1.54
N GLY A 628 36.59 32.61 -1.18
CA GLY A 628 35.34 32.00 -0.74
C GLY A 628 34.35 31.68 -1.86
N SER A 629 34.74 31.83 -3.14
CA SER A 629 33.88 31.48 -4.27
C SER A 629 33.61 29.96 -4.34
N PRO A 630 32.40 29.50 -4.74
CA PRO A 630 32.15 28.09 -4.97
C PRO A 630 32.91 27.53 -6.18
N THR A 631 33.04 26.21 -6.23
CA THR A 631 33.74 25.50 -7.31
C THR A 631 32.78 25.14 -8.45
N THR A 632 33.24 25.24 -9.69
CA THR A 632 32.52 24.67 -10.85
C THR A 632 33.13 23.31 -11.22
N HIS A 633 32.44 22.23 -10.91
CA HIS A 633 32.79 20.87 -11.30
C HIS A 633 32.28 20.62 -12.73
N LYS A 634 33.20 20.43 -13.69
CA LYS A 634 32.87 20.09 -15.08
C LYS A 634 33.02 18.59 -15.28
N ILE A 635 31.95 17.91 -15.65
CA ILE A 635 31.84 16.45 -15.64
C ILE A 635 31.28 15.98 -16.99
N MET A 636 31.91 14.97 -17.57
CA MET A 636 31.39 14.28 -18.75
C MET A 636 30.92 12.89 -18.33
N LEU A 637 29.62 12.63 -18.50
CA LEU A 637 29.04 11.30 -18.33
C LEU A 637 28.75 10.70 -19.71
N THR A 638 29.34 9.54 -20.00
CA THR A 638 29.04 8.75 -21.19
C THR A 638 28.08 7.63 -20.80
N ALA A 639 26.86 7.67 -21.31
CA ALA A 639 25.96 6.53 -21.28
C ALA A 639 26.38 5.50 -22.34
N GLN A 640 26.53 4.23 -21.93
CA GLN A 640 26.98 3.14 -22.79
C GLN A 640 26.59 1.78 -22.19
N GLU A 641 26.34 0.77 -23.03
CA GLU A 641 26.16 -0.61 -22.55
C GLU A 641 27.47 -1.41 -22.50
N MET A 642 27.65 -2.24 -21.48
CA MET A 642 28.82 -3.13 -21.36
C MET A 642 28.45 -4.49 -20.76
N ILE A 643 29.17 -5.55 -21.15
CA ILE A 643 28.98 -6.90 -20.61
C ILE A 643 29.93 -7.15 -19.44
N THR A 644 29.42 -6.94 -18.23
CA THR A 644 30.18 -6.87 -16.98
C THR A 644 29.88 -8.09 -16.09
N GLU A 645 30.87 -8.57 -15.33
CA GLU A 645 30.63 -9.56 -14.26
C GLU A 645 30.08 -8.85 -13.02
N VAL A 646 28.97 -9.36 -12.46
CA VAL A 646 28.25 -8.76 -11.31
C VAL A 646 28.24 -9.64 -10.06
N ALA A 647 28.59 -10.91 -10.23
CA ALA A 647 28.90 -11.89 -9.19
C ALA A 647 29.80 -12.98 -9.81
N PRO A 648 30.53 -13.80 -9.05
CA PRO A 648 31.51 -14.73 -9.61
C PRO A 648 30.93 -15.67 -10.68
N GLY A 649 31.41 -15.56 -11.93
CA GLY A 649 30.92 -16.33 -13.08
C GLY A 649 29.60 -15.85 -13.69
N VAL A 650 28.99 -14.78 -13.16
CA VAL A 650 27.68 -14.24 -13.56
C VAL A 650 27.86 -12.90 -14.28
N ARG A 651 27.50 -12.85 -15.57
CA ARG A 651 27.67 -11.68 -16.44
C ARG A 651 26.35 -11.19 -17.02
N GLN A 652 26.18 -9.87 -17.05
CA GLN A 652 25.00 -9.16 -17.55
C GLN A 652 25.44 -8.02 -18.50
N LYS A 653 24.67 -7.75 -19.56
CA LYS A 653 24.82 -6.54 -20.39
C LYS A 653 24.18 -5.38 -19.62
N LEU A 654 24.98 -4.71 -18.80
CA LEU A 654 24.57 -3.53 -18.05
C LEU A 654 24.46 -2.32 -18.97
N TRP A 655 23.60 -1.39 -18.59
CA TRP A 655 23.61 -0.02 -19.10
C TRP A 655 24.29 0.83 -18.02
N THR A 656 25.21 1.72 -18.40
CA THR A 656 26.17 2.30 -17.46
C THR A 656 26.42 3.78 -17.70
N PHE A 657 26.93 4.48 -16.68
CA PHE A 657 27.64 5.74 -16.87
C PHE A 657 29.15 5.49 -16.75
N ASN A 658 29.91 5.95 -17.73
CA ASN A 658 31.38 5.82 -17.83
C ASN A 658 31.86 4.36 -17.63
N GLY A 659 31.11 3.40 -18.14
CA GLY A 659 31.43 1.97 -18.00
C GLY A 659 31.20 1.39 -16.61
N THR A 660 30.45 2.08 -15.75
CA THR A 660 30.23 1.67 -14.35
C THR A 660 28.75 1.71 -13.92
N ALA A 661 28.36 0.72 -13.11
CA ALA A 661 27.07 0.57 -12.44
C ALA A 661 27.28 0.12 -10.98
N PRO A 662 27.05 0.98 -9.95
CA PRO A 662 26.77 2.41 -10.06
C PRO A 662 27.85 3.18 -10.83
N GLY A 663 27.45 4.31 -11.41
CA GLY A 663 28.29 5.25 -12.13
C GLY A 663 29.34 5.95 -11.26
N PRO A 664 30.09 6.92 -11.82
CA PRO A 664 31.06 7.73 -11.08
C PRO A 664 30.48 8.40 -9.82
N LEU A 665 31.17 8.25 -8.69
CA LEU A 665 30.89 9.03 -7.49
C LEU A 665 31.24 10.50 -7.75
N LEU A 666 30.26 11.39 -7.63
CA LEU A 666 30.47 12.84 -7.66
C LEU A 666 30.58 13.36 -6.23
N HIS A 667 31.44 14.34 -6.00
CA HIS A 667 31.65 14.93 -4.68
C HIS A 667 31.79 16.46 -4.81
N GLY A 668 31.18 17.23 -3.90
CA GLY A 668 31.33 18.69 -3.82
C GLY A 668 30.78 19.27 -2.51
N ARG A 669 30.55 20.58 -2.48
CA ARG A 669 30.04 21.30 -1.30
C ARG A 669 28.81 22.13 -1.63
N VAL A 670 28.08 22.54 -0.58
CA VAL A 670 26.94 23.46 -0.74
C VAL A 670 27.40 24.74 -1.41
N GLY A 671 26.74 25.11 -2.51
CA GLY A 671 27.07 26.24 -3.36
C GLY A 671 27.90 25.90 -4.60
N ASP A 672 28.57 24.75 -4.65
CA ASP A 672 29.31 24.33 -5.86
C ASP A 672 28.34 24.12 -7.04
N THR A 673 28.81 24.40 -8.26
CA THR A 673 28.04 24.19 -9.49
C THR A 673 28.58 23.00 -10.27
N PHE A 674 27.68 22.12 -10.67
CA PHE A 674 27.95 20.91 -11.44
C PHE A 674 27.50 21.16 -12.88
N GLU A 675 28.45 21.38 -13.78
CA GLU A 675 28.23 21.39 -15.23
C GLU A 675 28.45 19.96 -15.76
N VAL A 676 27.35 19.25 -16.04
CA VAL A 676 27.37 17.86 -16.52
C VAL A 676 26.98 17.81 -17.98
N THR A 677 27.87 17.34 -18.83
CA THR A 677 27.53 16.91 -20.20
C THR A 677 27.28 15.41 -20.19
N LEU A 678 26.02 15.00 -20.38
CA LEU A 678 25.69 13.63 -20.76
C LEU A 678 25.91 13.49 -22.27
N LYS A 679 26.73 12.51 -22.68
CA LYS A 679 26.79 11.99 -24.03
C LYS A 679 26.20 10.58 -24.01
N ASN A 680 25.44 10.19 -25.03
CA ASN A 680 25.05 8.79 -25.17
C ASN A 680 25.78 8.15 -26.37
N ASP A 681 26.58 7.13 -26.06
CA ASP A 681 27.34 6.29 -26.99
C ASP A 681 26.82 4.84 -27.01
N GLY A 682 25.66 4.59 -26.39
CA GLY A 682 24.99 3.29 -26.39
C GLY A 682 24.09 3.05 -27.62
N THR A 683 23.21 2.05 -27.52
CA THR A 683 22.25 1.69 -28.60
C THR A 683 20.78 1.97 -28.29
N MET A 684 20.48 2.54 -27.11
CA MET A 684 19.12 2.87 -26.69
C MET A 684 19.11 3.99 -25.62
N GLY A 685 17.95 4.20 -24.98
CA GLY A 685 17.61 5.48 -24.36
C GLY A 685 18.19 5.75 -22.99
N HIS A 686 19.12 6.71 -22.86
CA HIS A 686 19.88 6.90 -21.63
C HIS A 686 19.93 8.36 -21.15
N SER A 687 20.02 8.51 -19.83
CA SER A 687 19.31 9.58 -19.11
C SER A 687 20.07 10.00 -17.86
N ILE A 688 19.91 11.25 -17.38
CA ILE A 688 20.60 11.74 -16.17
C ILE A 688 19.78 12.67 -15.25
N ASP A 689 18.77 12.16 -14.55
CA ASP A 689 18.23 12.87 -13.38
C ASP A 689 19.30 12.97 -12.27
N PHE A 690 19.40 14.12 -11.61
CA PHE A 690 20.22 14.36 -10.42
C PHE A 690 19.33 14.89 -9.30
N HIS A 691 19.16 14.13 -8.21
CA HIS A 691 18.33 14.58 -7.08
C HIS A 691 19.01 15.69 -6.25
N ALA A 692 20.33 15.89 -6.46
CA ALA A 692 21.07 17.05 -5.97
C ALA A 692 20.74 18.36 -6.73
N GLY A 693 20.04 18.28 -7.86
CA GLY A 693 19.67 19.40 -8.72
C GLY A 693 18.19 19.78 -8.62
N ALA A 694 17.90 21.08 -8.58
CA ALA A 694 16.54 21.62 -8.48
C ALA A 694 16.16 22.36 -9.77
N LEU A 695 15.77 21.61 -10.81
CA LEU A 695 15.50 22.11 -12.16
C LEU A 695 14.13 21.64 -12.67
N ALA A 696 13.45 22.49 -13.45
CA ALA A 696 12.20 22.11 -14.10
C ALA A 696 12.44 20.97 -15.12
N PRO A 697 11.50 19.99 -15.22
CA PRO A 697 11.68 18.79 -16.02
C PRO A 697 12.00 19.07 -17.49
N ASP A 698 11.04 19.52 -18.29
CA ASP A 698 10.89 19.34 -19.75
C ASP A 698 12.10 19.55 -20.68
N LYS A 699 13.18 20.24 -20.26
CA LYS A 699 14.37 20.52 -21.08
C LYS A 699 15.61 19.77 -20.64
N PRO A 700 16.06 19.82 -19.37
CA PRO A 700 17.06 18.90 -18.91
C PRO A 700 16.48 17.50 -18.63
N MET A 701 15.15 17.25 -18.77
CA MET A 701 14.48 15.92 -18.82
C MET A 701 14.57 15.28 -20.20
N ARG A 702 14.88 16.06 -21.24
CA ARG A 702 14.50 15.65 -22.59
C ARG A 702 15.24 14.39 -23.01
N THR A 703 14.45 13.53 -23.60
CA THR A 703 14.75 12.28 -24.26
C THR A 703 15.62 12.66 -25.51
N ILE A 704 16.91 12.27 -25.57
CA ILE A 704 17.97 12.58 -26.58
C ILE A 704 18.16 11.45 -27.60
N ALA A 705 19.32 11.38 -28.29
CA ALA A 705 19.78 10.22 -29.06
C ALA A 705 21.25 9.79 -28.77
N PRO A 706 21.66 8.57 -29.16
CA PRO A 706 23.03 8.37 -29.60
C PRO A 706 23.53 9.30 -30.69
N GLY A 707 24.81 9.64 -30.56
CA GLY A 707 25.42 10.79 -31.22
C GLY A 707 25.05 12.14 -30.57
N GLU A 708 23.89 12.27 -29.91
CA GLU A 708 23.55 13.50 -29.19
C GLU A 708 24.27 13.63 -27.84
N SER A 709 24.16 14.83 -27.28
CA SER A 709 24.56 15.14 -25.90
C SER A 709 23.60 16.14 -25.28
N LEU A 710 23.50 16.13 -23.96
CA LEU A 710 22.68 17.02 -23.15
C LEU A 710 23.55 17.69 -22.08
N ASN A 711 23.40 19.00 -21.91
CA ASN A 711 24.01 19.73 -20.80
C ASN A 711 22.99 19.91 -19.68
N TYR A 712 23.25 19.27 -18.55
CA TYR A 712 22.59 19.50 -17.28
C TYR A 712 23.49 20.44 -16.46
N THR A 713 22.95 21.50 -15.86
CA THR A 713 23.73 22.35 -14.95
C THR A 713 22.94 22.72 -13.70
N PHE A 714 23.43 22.32 -12.53
CA PHE A 714 22.84 22.69 -11.24
C PHE A 714 23.86 23.25 -10.27
N THR A 715 23.39 24.07 -9.34
CA THR A 715 24.13 24.43 -8.13
C THR A 715 23.63 23.55 -6.98
N ALA A 716 24.55 22.93 -6.25
CA ALA A 716 24.23 22.09 -5.11
C ALA A 716 23.76 22.94 -3.91
N THR A 717 22.46 23.24 -3.86
CA THR A 717 21.89 24.12 -2.81
C THR A 717 21.61 23.42 -1.48
N LYS A 718 21.89 22.11 -1.38
CA LYS A 718 21.65 21.25 -0.21
C LYS A 718 22.78 20.25 -0.02
N ALA A 719 23.15 20.03 1.23
CA ALA A 719 24.08 18.97 1.62
C ALA A 719 23.38 17.61 1.65
N GLY A 720 24.11 16.55 1.32
CA GLY A 720 23.63 15.18 1.41
C GLY A 720 24.23 14.23 0.39
N ILE A 721 23.84 12.97 0.50
CA ILE A 721 24.17 11.93 -0.47
C ILE A 721 22.91 11.63 -1.30
N TRP A 722 22.96 12.06 -2.56
CA TRP A 722 21.84 12.02 -3.48
C TRP A 722 22.08 10.93 -4.52
N MET A 723 21.01 10.27 -4.99
CA MET A 723 21.14 9.50 -6.22
C MET A 723 21.14 10.42 -7.46
N TYR A 724 21.74 9.90 -8.51
CA TYR A 724 21.45 10.33 -9.87
C TYR A 724 21.13 9.09 -10.70
N HIS A 725 20.25 9.18 -11.70
CA HIS A 725 19.83 8.00 -12.44
C HIS A 725 19.25 8.26 -13.83
N CYS A 726 19.06 7.15 -14.52
CA CYS A 726 18.42 7.06 -15.81
C CYS A 726 16.89 6.97 -15.63
N SER A 727 16.15 7.77 -16.40
CA SER A 727 14.72 8.04 -16.26
C SER A 727 14.02 8.21 -17.62
N THR A 728 14.66 7.71 -18.69
CA THR A 728 13.96 7.23 -19.89
C THR A 728 12.97 6.12 -19.49
N MET A 729 11.83 5.99 -20.18
CA MET A 729 10.86 4.94 -19.86
C MET A 729 11.27 3.59 -20.49
N PRO A 730 11.17 2.46 -19.77
CA PRO A 730 10.70 2.30 -18.39
C PRO A 730 11.83 2.50 -17.36
N MET A 731 11.73 3.54 -16.53
CA MET A 731 12.82 3.98 -15.63
C MET A 731 13.34 2.88 -14.69
N SER A 732 12.45 2.00 -14.21
CA SER A 732 12.81 0.89 -13.32
C SER A 732 13.76 -0.10 -14.00
N ALA A 733 13.60 -0.37 -15.31
CA ALA A 733 14.53 -1.22 -16.05
C ALA A 733 15.89 -0.53 -16.23
N HIS A 734 15.87 0.78 -16.45
CA HIS A 734 17.09 1.58 -16.57
C HIS A 734 17.94 1.60 -15.30
N ILE A 735 17.30 1.80 -14.13
CA ILE A 735 17.97 1.73 -12.83
C ILE A 735 18.45 0.29 -12.56
N ALA A 736 17.57 -0.72 -12.69
CA ALA A 736 17.90 -2.13 -12.44
C ALA A 736 18.93 -2.75 -13.40
N ASN A 737 19.16 -2.15 -14.58
CA ASN A 737 20.25 -2.56 -15.48
C ASN A 737 21.56 -1.80 -15.25
N GLY A 738 21.63 -0.92 -14.23
CA GLY A 738 22.88 -0.33 -13.74
C GLY A 738 22.99 1.20 -13.82
N MET A 739 22.00 1.90 -14.38
CA MET A 739 22.12 3.34 -14.63
C MET A 739 21.63 4.20 -13.47
N PHE A 740 22.40 4.14 -12.40
CA PHE A 740 22.32 5.01 -11.24
C PHE A 740 23.73 5.34 -10.74
N GLY A 741 23.86 6.36 -9.90
CA GLY A 741 25.11 6.74 -9.25
C GLY A 741 24.85 7.70 -8.10
N THR A 742 25.92 8.28 -7.57
CA THR A 742 25.92 8.93 -6.26
C THR A 742 26.54 10.31 -6.32
N VAL A 743 25.90 11.31 -5.73
CA VAL A 743 26.46 12.65 -5.48
C VAL A 743 26.54 12.90 -3.98
N VAL A 744 27.74 13.02 -3.43
CA VAL A 744 27.94 13.51 -2.06
C VAL A 744 28.16 15.01 -2.08
N ILE A 745 27.44 15.75 -1.23
CA ILE A 745 27.60 17.18 -1.01
C ILE A 745 27.84 17.39 0.50
N GLU A 746 29.05 17.78 0.89
CA GLU A 746 29.39 18.00 2.30
C GLU A 746 28.58 19.17 2.89
N PRO A 747 27.96 19.03 4.10
CA PRO A 747 27.49 20.18 4.85
C PRO A 747 28.68 21.02 5.35
N GLU A 748 28.48 22.32 5.51
CA GLU A 748 29.58 23.25 5.80
C GLU A 748 30.18 23.08 7.20
N ASP A 749 29.44 22.47 8.14
CA ASP A 749 29.86 22.14 9.49
C ASP A 749 30.35 20.68 9.67
N LEU A 750 30.51 19.92 8.57
CA LEU A 750 30.88 18.50 8.62
C LEU A 750 32.20 18.29 9.39
N PRO A 751 32.20 17.52 10.49
CA PRO A 751 33.43 17.21 11.22
C PRO A 751 34.40 16.39 10.37
N GLU A 752 35.70 16.46 10.67
CA GLU A 752 36.66 15.52 10.09
C GLU A 752 36.44 14.09 10.65
N ALA A 753 36.80 13.11 9.82
CA ALA A 753 36.77 11.68 10.11
C ALA A 753 37.98 11.03 9.42
N ASP A 754 38.75 10.21 10.15
CA ASP A 754 39.99 9.59 9.67
C ASP A 754 39.82 8.79 8.37
N ARG A 755 38.64 8.18 8.19
CA ARG A 755 38.25 7.48 6.97
C ARG A 755 36.81 7.79 6.61
N SER A 756 36.54 8.04 5.33
CA SER A 756 35.19 8.17 4.79
C SER A 756 34.97 7.18 3.65
N TYR A 757 33.87 6.44 3.73
CA TYR A 757 33.43 5.45 2.74
C TYR A 757 32.07 5.82 2.14
N VAL A 758 31.73 5.24 0.99
CA VAL A 758 30.45 5.37 0.27
C VAL A 758 29.97 3.98 -0.17
N LEU A 759 28.78 3.60 0.28
CA LEU A 759 28.13 2.34 -0.08
C LEU A 759 26.72 2.62 -0.64
N THR A 760 26.51 2.27 -1.91
CA THR A 760 25.25 2.40 -2.62
C THR A 760 24.61 1.01 -2.77
N GLN A 761 23.44 0.79 -2.18
CA GLN A 761 22.65 -0.43 -2.36
C GLN A 761 21.90 -0.39 -3.71
N SER A 762 21.80 -1.54 -4.37
CA SER A 762 20.99 -1.72 -5.58
C SER A 762 20.56 -3.17 -5.81
N GLU A 763 19.44 -3.39 -6.48
CA GLU A 763 18.98 -4.71 -6.93
C GLU A 763 19.50 -5.11 -8.32
N PHE A 764 19.72 -6.41 -8.54
CA PHE A 764 19.85 -6.99 -9.88
C PHE A 764 18.74 -8.03 -10.14
N TYR A 765 18.13 -7.92 -11.32
CA TYR A 765 17.14 -8.86 -11.86
C TYR A 765 17.76 -9.51 -13.10
N LEU A 766 18.47 -10.62 -12.90
CA LEU A 766 19.33 -11.25 -13.90
C LEU A 766 18.53 -11.76 -15.10
N GLY A 767 18.90 -11.30 -16.29
CA GLY A 767 18.52 -11.91 -17.56
C GLY A 767 19.27 -13.24 -17.81
N ALA A 768 19.22 -13.72 -19.06
CA ALA A 768 20.14 -14.75 -19.50
C ALA A 768 21.58 -14.20 -19.53
N ARG A 769 22.58 -15.09 -19.50
CA ARG A 769 24.00 -14.73 -19.56
C ARG A 769 24.29 -13.71 -20.68
N ASP A 770 25.04 -12.66 -20.35
CA ASP A 770 25.47 -11.61 -21.28
C ASP A 770 24.29 -10.82 -21.93
N LYS A 771 23.08 -10.88 -21.36
CA LYS A 771 21.89 -10.09 -21.75
C LYS A 771 21.53 -9.02 -20.71
N GLU A 772 20.56 -8.17 -21.06
CA GLU A 772 20.04 -7.04 -20.27
C GLU A 772 19.11 -7.53 -19.14
N VAL A 773 18.68 -6.61 -18.26
CA VAL A 773 17.81 -6.90 -17.10
C VAL A 773 16.53 -7.65 -17.46
N ASN A 774 16.10 -8.59 -16.61
CA ASN A 774 14.86 -9.33 -16.80
C ASN A 774 13.64 -8.49 -16.38
N ALA A 775 12.92 -7.94 -17.36
CA ALA A 775 11.73 -7.12 -17.15
C ALA A 775 10.58 -7.84 -16.43
N ASP A 776 10.42 -9.16 -16.60
CA ASP A 776 9.32 -9.90 -15.98
C ASP A 776 9.57 -10.11 -14.48
N LYS A 777 10.81 -10.46 -14.09
CA LYS A 777 11.24 -10.50 -12.67
C LYS A 777 11.11 -9.13 -12.00
N LEU A 778 11.46 -8.07 -12.73
CA LEU A 778 11.35 -6.69 -12.27
C LEU A 778 9.88 -6.28 -12.03
N ALA A 779 8.98 -6.62 -12.96
CA ALA A 779 7.55 -6.32 -12.88
C ALA A 779 6.80 -7.03 -11.73
N ILE A 780 7.40 -8.08 -11.14
CA ILE A 780 6.87 -8.78 -9.95
C ILE A 780 7.73 -8.59 -8.70
N GLU A 781 8.68 -7.64 -8.71
CA GLU A 781 9.56 -7.30 -7.59
C GLU A 781 10.40 -8.48 -7.04
N THR A 782 10.80 -9.44 -7.88
CA THR A 782 11.67 -10.57 -7.50
C THR A 782 13.12 -10.41 -7.98
N PRO A 783 13.98 -9.68 -7.26
CA PRO A 783 15.40 -9.59 -7.60
C PRO A 783 16.12 -10.92 -7.33
N ASP A 784 17.18 -11.18 -8.09
CA ASP A 784 18.09 -12.31 -7.86
C ASP A 784 19.19 -11.93 -6.85
N MET A 785 19.68 -10.69 -6.92
CA MET A 785 20.71 -10.15 -6.03
C MET A 785 20.30 -8.79 -5.47
N VAL A 786 20.82 -8.46 -4.30
CA VAL A 786 20.86 -7.10 -3.75
C VAL A 786 22.31 -6.89 -3.33
N VAL A 787 22.94 -5.78 -3.68
CA VAL A 787 24.39 -5.61 -3.53
C VAL A 787 24.77 -4.22 -3.05
N PHE A 788 25.94 -4.07 -2.42
CA PHE A 788 26.58 -2.77 -2.26
C PHE A 788 27.58 -2.53 -3.40
N ASN A 789 27.56 -1.32 -4.00
CA ASN A 789 28.44 -0.87 -5.08
C ASN A 789 28.51 -1.81 -6.31
N GLY A 790 27.40 -2.46 -6.67
CA GLY A 790 27.23 -3.11 -7.98
C GLY A 790 27.88 -4.48 -8.19
N TYR A 791 28.46 -5.13 -7.18
CA TYR A 791 28.96 -6.50 -7.27
C TYR A 791 28.69 -7.27 -5.96
N ALA A 792 28.14 -8.48 -6.05
CA ALA A 792 27.74 -9.27 -4.88
C ALA A 792 28.95 -9.71 -4.04
N ASN A 793 28.89 -9.53 -2.72
CA ASN A 793 29.91 -9.99 -1.76
C ASN A 793 31.34 -9.44 -1.98
N GLN A 794 31.50 -8.39 -2.80
CA GLN A 794 32.83 -7.86 -3.16
C GLN A 794 33.67 -7.45 -1.95
N TYR A 795 33.01 -7.01 -0.87
CA TYR A 795 33.65 -6.54 0.36
C TYR A 795 33.91 -7.64 1.40
N ASP A 796 33.53 -8.90 1.15
CA ASP A 796 34.12 -10.03 1.88
C ASP A 796 35.49 -10.39 1.29
N HIS A 797 35.60 -10.30 -0.05
CA HIS A 797 36.83 -10.60 -0.79
C HIS A 797 37.85 -9.45 -0.75
N ARG A 798 37.37 -8.21 -0.65
CA ARG A 798 38.17 -6.98 -0.46
C ARG A 798 37.60 -6.14 0.70
N PRO A 799 37.84 -6.52 1.97
CA PRO A 799 37.34 -5.80 3.14
C PRO A 799 37.70 -4.31 3.16
N LEU A 800 36.80 -3.49 3.70
CA LEU A 800 37.04 -2.07 3.98
C LEU A 800 37.99 -1.95 5.18
N GLU A 801 38.96 -1.04 5.13
CA GLU A 801 40.02 -0.95 6.15
C GLU A 801 39.73 0.08 7.24
N ALA A 802 40.08 -0.24 8.49
CA ALA A 802 40.11 0.71 9.59
C ALA A 802 41.23 0.36 10.58
N THR A 803 41.44 1.23 11.58
CA THR A 803 42.34 1.01 12.72
C THR A 803 41.57 1.31 14.01
N VAL A 804 41.91 0.67 15.12
CA VAL A 804 41.27 0.90 16.43
C VAL A 804 41.35 2.39 16.79
N GLY A 805 40.22 2.95 17.25
CA GLY A 805 40.11 4.37 17.59
C GLY A 805 40.13 5.34 16.39
N GLN A 806 40.17 4.87 15.14
CA GLN A 806 39.90 5.75 13.99
C GLN A 806 38.41 6.02 13.83
N ARG A 807 38.09 7.29 13.58
CA ARG A 807 36.77 7.79 13.24
C ARG A 807 36.41 7.40 11.81
N VAL A 808 35.57 6.38 11.65
CA VAL A 808 35.13 5.91 10.33
C VAL A 808 33.72 6.43 10.03
N ARG A 809 33.60 7.21 8.95
CA ARG A 809 32.31 7.63 8.36
C ARG A 809 31.95 6.70 7.20
N ILE A 810 30.70 6.27 7.12
CA ILE A 810 30.16 5.51 5.99
C ILE A 810 28.94 6.25 5.46
N TRP A 811 29.07 6.92 4.31
CA TRP A 811 27.96 7.43 3.53
C TRP A 811 27.23 6.29 2.85
N LEU A 812 25.91 6.36 2.83
CA LEU A 812 25.00 5.29 2.44
C LEU A 812 23.92 5.86 1.52
N LEU A 813 23.65 5.17 0.42
CA LEU A 813 22.57 5.48 -0.51
C LEU A 813 21.82 4.20 -0.85
N ASP A 814 20.50 4.23 -0.90
CA ASP A 814 19.70 3.15 -1.43
C ASP A 814 19.13 3.54 -2.79
N ALA A 815 19.76 3.08 -3.88
CA ALA A 815 19.37 3.44 -5.24
C ALA A 815 18.20 2.58 -5.77
N GLY A 816 17.84 1.51 -5.06
CA GLY A 816 16.74 0.62 -5.42
C GLY A 816 16.98 -0.19 -6.71
N PRO A 817 16.00 -0.25 -7.64
CA PRO A 817 14.84 0.65 -7.76
C PRO A 817 13.61 0.36 -6.87
N ASN A 818 13.54 -0.74 -6.13
CA ASN A 818 12.32 -1.10 -5.38
C ASN A 818 12.52 -1.46 -3.90
N ARG A 819 13.75 -1.71 -3.42
CA ARG A 819 13.97 -2.49 -2.19
C ARG A 819 14.78 -1.76 -1.11
N ALA A 820 14.06 -1.29 -0.09
CA ALA A 820 14.57 -0.58 1.09
C ALA A 820 15.74 -1.28 1.84
N SER A 821 16.79 -0.53 2.16
CA SER A 821 17.93 -0.96 2.96
C SER A 821 17.75 -0.82 4.49
N SER A 822 18.55 -1.55 5.25
CA SER A 822 18.69 -1.38 6.70
C SER A 822 20.14 -1.61 7.12
N PHE A 823 21.05 -0.72 6.74
CA PHE A 823 22.49 -0.90 6.91
C PHE A 823 22.90 -1.05 8.38
N HIS A 824 23.62 -2.11 8.70
CA HIS A 824 24.09 -2.45 10.05
C HIS A 824 25.56 -2.93 10.00
N ILE A 825 26.36 -2.59 11.01
CA ILE A 825 27.69 -3.19 11.23
C ILE A 825 27.63 -4.09 12.47
N ILE A 826 27.79 -5.40 12.28
CA ILE A 826 27.78 -6.41 13.33
C ILE A 826 28.98 -6.18 14.26
N GLY A 827 28.69 -5.94 15.54
CA GLY A 827 29.67 -5.59 16.57
C GLY A 827 30.01 -4.09 16.63
N GLY A 828 29.53 -3.28 15.70
CA GLY A 828 29.61 -1.82 15.76
C GLY A 828 28.38 -1.19 16.40
N GLN A 829 28.53 0.05 16.89
CA GLN A 829 27.43 0.96 17.21
C GLN A 829 27.81 2.34 16.66
N PHE A 830 26.87 3.02 16.03
CA PHE A 830 27.09 4.35 15.47
C PHE A 830 26.82 5.40 16.55
N ASP A 831 27.79 6.26 16.85
CA ASP A 831 27.59 7.43 17.75
C ASP A 831 27.20 8.69 16.98
N THR A 832 27.19 8.61 15.65
CA THR A 832 26.76 9.65 14.73
C THR A 832 25.93 9.01 13.63
N THR A 833 24.80 9.62 13.29
CA THR A 833 23.89 9.13 12.24
C THR A 833 23.22 10.33 11.60
N TRP A 834 23.35 10.45 10.29
CA TRP A 834 22.87 11.55 9.46
C TRP A 834 22.02 10.99 8.32
N PHE A 835 20.91 11.65 7.98
CA PHE A 835 19.89 11.15 7.07
C PHE A 835 19.17 12.33 6.40
N GLU A 836 19.00 12.30 5.07
CA GLU A 836 18.19 13.25 4.27
C GLU A 836 18.33 14.75 4.65
N GLY A 837 19.53 15.19 5.03
CA GLY A 837 19.82 16.58 5.37
C GLY A 837 20.12 16.85 6.86
N ALA A 838 19.86 15.90 7.76
CA ALA A 838 19.90 16.14 9.21
C ALA A 838 20.61 15.03 10.01
N TYR A 839 21.30 15.42 11.09
CA TYR A 839 21.75 14.48 12.12
C TYR A 839 20.55 13.94 12.91
N LEU A 840 20.37 12.63 12.89
CA LEU A 840 19.50 11.87 13.80
C LEU A 840 20.20 11.56 15.13
N LEU A 841 21.54 11.51 15.11
CA LEU A 841 22.43 11.37 16.24
C LEU A 841 23.73 12.10 15.92
N ASP A 842 24.24 12.91 16.84
CA ASP A 842 25.47 13.68 16.67
C ASP A 842 26.35 13.59 17.92
N ARG A 843 27.55 13.00 17.77
CA ARG A 843 28.55 12.89 18.84
C ARG A 843 28.98 14.25 19.41
N ARG A 844 28.79 15.36 18.68
CA ARG A 844 29.08 16.72 19.14
C ARG A 844 28.18 17.19 20.29
N ASP A 845 26.98 16.63 20.41
CA ASP A 845 26.04 16.98 21.49
C ASP A 845 26.43 16.35 22.85
N GLY A 846 27.44 15.46 22.89
CA GLY A 846 28.00 14.89 24.12
C GLY A 846 27.08 13.91 24.86
N GLY A 847 26.04 13.39 24.20
CA GLY A 847 25.13 12.39 24.76
C GLY A 847 25.63 10.95 24.60
N GLU A 848 25.30 10.08 25.56
CA GLU A 848 25.61 8.64 25.55
C GLU A 848 24.69 7.83 24.58
N GLY A 849 24.31 8.43 23.45
CA GLY A 849 23.41 7.83 22.46
C GLY A 849 24.15 6.97 21.44
N GLY A 850 23.49 5.91 20.95
CA GLY A 850 24.01 5.05 19.89
C GLY A 850 22.90 4.52 18.99
N SER A 851 23.19 4.37 17.70
CA SER A 851 22.35 3.69 16.72
C SER A 851 22.96 2.36 16.29
N GLN A 852 22.11 1.36 16.07
CA GLN A 852 22.52 0.04 15.56
C GLN A 852 22.44 -0.06 14.03
N ALA A 853 21.58 0.73 13.38
CA ALA A 853 21.30 0.60 11.96
C ALA A 853 20.85 1.94 11.33
N LEU A 854 21.14 2.14 10.04
CA LEU A 854 20.54 3.18 9.22
C LEU A 854 19.52 2.54 8.27
N ALA A 855 18.24 2.78 8.53
CA ALA A 855 17.17 2.40 7.60
C ALA A 855 17.07 3.44 6.48
N LEU A 856 17.03 2.99 5.24
CA LEU A 856 16.82 3.81 4.04
C LEU A 856 15.66 3.21 3.25
N ALA A 857 14.76 4.05 2.74
CA ALA A 857 13.92 3.64 1.60
C ALA A 857 14.66 3.93 0.29
N VAL A 858 14.13 3.41 -0.82
CA VAL A 858 14.63 3.73 -2.16
C VAL A 858 14.70 5.25 -2.39
N ALA A 859 15.76 5.68 -3.06
CA ALA A 859 16.15 7.07 -3.32
C ALA A 859 16.57 7.89 -2.09
N GLN A 860 16.71 7.27 -0.91
CA GLN A 860 17.15 7.94 0.31
C GLN A 860 18.61 7.64 0.64
N GLY A 861 19.26 8.57 1.33
CA GLY A 861 20.64 8.42 1.77
C GLY A 861 20.98 9.12 3.08
N GLY A 862 22.16 8.78 3.60
CA GLY A 862 22.67 9.29 4.85
C GLY A 862 24.16 9.03 5.07
N PHE A 863 24.64 9.20 6.29
CA PHE A 863 25.89 8.61 6.75
C PHE A 863 25.82 8.16 8.20
N VAL A 864 26.70 7.25 8.57
CA VAL A 864 26.93 6.83 9.96
C VAL A 864 28.39 7.05 10.33
N GLU A 865 28.70 7.33 11.61
CA GLU A 865 30.07 7.28 12.12
C GLU A 865 30.17 6.39 13.34
N LEU A 866 31.33 5.73 13.47
CA LEU A 866 31.74 4.99 14.65
C LEU A 866 33.27 5.01 14.80
N GLU A 867 33.73 4.70 16.01
CA GLU A 867 35.09 4.23 16.28
C GLU A 867 35.04 2.73 16.60
N PHE A 868 35.96 1.95 16.04
CA PHE A 868 36.07 0.53 16.36
C PHE A 868 36.92 0.34 17.64
N PRO A 869 36.39 -0.30 18.71
CA PRO A 869 37.08 -0.41 19.99
C PRO A 869 38.15 -1.52 20.03
N GLU A 870 38.05 -2.52 19.14
CA GLU A 870 38.94 -3.68 19.11
C GLU A 870 39.36 -4.01 17.66
N ALA A 871 40.53 -4.65 17.50
CA ALA A 871 41.04 -5.06 16.19
C ALA A 871 40.44 -6.43 15.80
N GLY A 872 39.89 -6.55 14.59
CA GLY A 872 39.08 -7.71 14.22
C GLY A 872 38.60 -7.73 12.77
N SER A 873 37.49 -8.42 12.55
CA SER A 873 36.68 -8.36 11.32
C SER A 873 35.24 -8.10 11.74
N TYR A 874 34.67 -6.97 11.30
CA TYR A 874 33.32 -6.53 11.64
C TYR A 874 32.44 -6.60 10.38
N PRO A 875 31.55 -7.59 10.25
CA PRO A 875 30.67 -7.68 9.08
C PRO A 875 29.73 -6.48 8.99
N PHE A 876 29.44 -6.02 7.78
CA PHE A 876 28.38 -5.07 7.51
C PHE A 876 27.36 -5.68 6.55
N VAL A 877 26.08 -5.36 6.74
CA VAL A 877 24.95 -6.03 6.08
C VAL A 877 23.82 -5.03 5.80
N SER A 878 22.98 -5.32 4.80
CA SER A 878 21.58 -4.89 4.88
C SER A 878 20.83 -5.82 5.84
N HIS A 879 20.23 -5.29 6.91
CA HIS A 879 19.54 -6.08 7.93
C HIS A 879 18.18 -6.63 7.45
N VAL A 880 17.79 -6.36 6.19
CA VAL A 880 16.84 -7.23 5.47
C VAL A 880 17.59 -8.53 5.14
N MET A 881 17.55 -9.52 6.02
CA MET A 881 18.57 -10.59 6.03
C MET A 881 18.63 -11.44 4.76
N ILE A 882 17.50 -11.64 4.07
CA ILE A 882 17.46 -12.30 2.75
C ILE A 882 18.22 -11.52 1.67
N ASP A 883 18.49 -10.23 1.86
CA ASP A 883 19.25 -9.38 0.93
C ASP A 883 20.75 -9.46 1.22
N ALA A 884 21.13 -9.56 2.49
CA ALA A 884 22.48 -9.97 2.86
C ALA A 884 22.78 -11.39 2.31
N GLU A 885 21.89 -12.36 2.50
CA GLU A 885 21.98 -13.69 1.88
C GLU A 885 22.03 -13.68 0.33
N ARG A 886 21.81 -12.51 -0.31
CA ARG A 886 21.78 -12.29 -1.76
C ARG A 886 22.78 -11.25 -2.28
N GLY A 887 23.82 -10.90 -1.52
CA GLY A 887 24.91 -10.05 -1.99
C GLY A 887 25.17 -8.78 -1.17
N ALA A 888 24.26 -8.38 -0.28
CA ALA A 888 24.29 -7.09 0.42
C ALA A 888 25.05 -7.19 1.74
N HIS A 889 26.31 -7.66 1.68
CA HIS A 889 27.23 -7.66 2.81
C HIS A 889 28.69 -7.42 2.44
N GLY A 890 29.51 -7.32 3.48
CA GLY A 890 30.95 -7.17 3.41
C GLY A 890 31.59 -7.20 4.79
N LEU A 891 32.90 -6.94 4.85
CA LEU A 891 33.66 -6.86 6.10
C LEU A 891 34.37 -5.51 6.23
N PHE A 892 34.37 -4.94 7.44
CA PHE A 892 35.43 -4.05 7.88
C PHE A 892 36.57 -4.89 8.49
N LYS A 893 37.81 -4.65 8.05
CA LYS A 893 39.03 -5.18 8.64
C LYS A 893 39.67 -4.11 9.51
N VAL A 894 39.58 -4.29 10.82
CA VAL A 894 40.11 -3.34 11.81
C VAL A 894 41.49 -3.81 12.27
N SER A 895 42.50 -2.97 12.04
CA SER A 895 43.89 -3.13 12.47
C SER A 895 44.12 -2.53 13.87
N LYS A 896 45.24 -2.87 14.51
CA LYS A 896 45.69 -2.24 15.77
C LYS A 896 46.42 -0.94 15.49
#